data_AF-A0A2G2W6P2-F1
#
_entry.id   AF-A0A2G2W6P2-F1
#
_cell.length_a   1.000
_cell.length_b   1.000
_cell.length_c   1.000
_cell.angle_alpha   90.00
_cell.angle_beta   90.00
_cell.angle_gamma   90.00
#
_symmetry.space_group_name_H-M   'P 1'
#
loop_
_entity.id
_entity.type
_entity.pdbx_description
1 polymer ?
#
loop_
_entity_poly.entity_id
_entity_poly.type
_entity_poly.pdbx_seq_one_letter_code
_entity_poly.pdbx_strand_id
1 'polypeptide(L)'
;MDFLVYVKGTITGIEKGAAAALPSPAGSVGKERGGNGDRSIWRQDDSPDLGESDLVLGGDFGDGEGRRDGRGGYRRKMVEKTEMKFDPEEVIVEFEALTKEAGKVQEETLQKILEENGATEYLQQWGLNGRTDPQTFKACVPLVAHKDLDTYIQRIADGDPSPVLTGKPITTISLSSGTTQGRPKFVPFNDELLESTMQIYKTSFAFRNREFPIENGKALQFIYGSKQFKTKGGLAAGTATTNVYRNAHFKKTMKAMQTPCCSPDEVIFGPDFHQSLYCHLLCGLIFRDEVQVVSSTFAHSIVHAFRTFEQVWEELVADIREGVLSARVTVPSMRSAMLKLLKPDLEQADTIYNKCSGLSNWYGLIPALFPNARYIYGIMTGSMEPYLKKLSHYAGELPILSADYGSSEGWIGANVNPKLPPELVTYAVLPNIGYFEFIPLRVNLDGLEPTPVGLAEVKLGEEYEIVVTNFAGLYRYRLGDVVKIKGFHNATPELQFICRRNLLLSINIDKNTEKDLQLAVEAAARLLVDEKLEVVDFTSHVNTTTDPGHYVVFWELSGEASDETMQECCNCLDKSFVDAGYMGSRKTSAIGALELRVVKRGTFHKILDHFVGLGGAVSQFKTPRCVGQNNSTLLQILCYDAVKSYFSTAYC
;
A
#
# COMPACT_ATOMS: atom_id res chain seq x y z
N MET A 1 -3.74 42.03 -45.85
CA MET A 1 -3.13 42.88 -44.82
C MET A 1 -2.57 41.97 -43.74
N ASP A 2 -1.37 41.42 -43.77
CA ASP A 2 -0.24 41.19 -44.68
C ASP A 2 0.77 40.51 -43.73
N PHE A 3 1.66 39.56 -44.02
CA PHE A 3 1.94 38.70 -45.15
C PHE A 3 2.85 37.58 -44.58
N LEU A 4 2.86 36.40 -45.20
CA LEU A 4 3.89 35.38 -45.04
C LEU A 4 5.30 35.92 -45.36
N VAL A 5 6.33 35.37 -44.71
CA VAL A 5 7.69 35.31 -45.28
C VAL A 5 8.23 33.87 -45.18
N TYR A 6 8.75 33.44 -46.33
CA TYR A 6 9.28 32.13 -46.71
C TYR A 6 10.82 32.13 -46.69
N VAL A 7 11.41 31.00 -47.13
CA VAL A 7 12.82 30.71 -47.57
C VAL A 7 13.53 29.79 -46.55
N LYS A 8 13.64 28.46 -46.70
CA LYS A 8 14.04 27.54 -47.80
C LYS A 8 15.50 27.72 -48.29
N GLY A 9 16.37 26.73 -48.04
CA GLY A 9 17.72 26.67 -48.59
C GLY A 9 18.50 25.40 -48.22
N THR A 10 18.40 24.41 -49.10
CA THR A 10 18.95 23.03 -49.12
C THR A 10 20.43 22.95 -49.52
N ILE A 11 21.10 21.80 -49.26
CA ILE A 11 22.07 21.02 -50.10
C ILE A 11 22.47 19.78 -49.24
N THR A 12 22.01 18.53 -49.45
CA THR A 12 22.20 17.47 -50.48
C THR A 12 23.56 16.74 -50.50
N GLY A 13 23.50 15.39 -50.43
CA GLY A 13 24.53 14.41 -50.87
C GLY A 13 24.85 13.32 -49.82
N ILE A 14 24.10 12.21 -49.69
CA ILE A 14 24.09 10.92 -50.44
C ILE A 14 25.31 10.00 -50.17
N GLU A 15 25.06 8.80 -49.60
CA GLU A 15 25.39 7.43 -50.09
C GLU A 15 25.11 6.40 -48.96
N LYS A 16 24.08 5.54 -49.02
CA LYS A 16 23.92 4.22 -49.66
C LYS A 16 24.63 3.02 -48.97
N GLY A 17 23.81 2.01 -48.63
CA GLY A 17 24.18 0.60 -48.45
C GLY A 17 23.80 0.05 -47.06
N ALA A 18 23.22 -1.14 -46.86
CA ALA A 18 22.65 -2.17 -47.72
C ALA A 18 21.85 -3.13 -46.80
N ALA A 19 20.84 -3.79 -47.36
CA ALA A 19 20.04 -4.82 -46.71
C ALA A 19 20.74 -6.20 -46.73
N ALA A 20 20.53 -7.01 -45.70
CA ALA A 20 20.65 -8.49 -45.70
C ALA A 20 19.86 -9.02 -44.48
N ALA A 21 18.68 -9.64 -44.64
CA ALA A 21 18.41 -11.01 -45.10
C ALA A 21 18.92 -12.09 -44.13
N LEU A 22 17.94 -12.79 -43.52
CA LEU A 22 18.05 -14.03 -42.74
C LEU A 22 18.81 -15.14 -43.51
N PRO A 23 19.26 -16.18 -42.80
CA PRO A 23 18.61 -17.46 -43.03
C PRO A 23 18.42 -18.35 -41.78
N SER A 24 17.29 -19.06 -41.73
CA SER A 24 17.19 -20.39 -41.10
C SER A 24 17.94 -21.43 -41.96
N PRO A 25 18.26 -22.60 -41.41
CA PRO A 25 17.71 -23.79 -42.06
C PRO A 25 17.20 -24.85 -41.07
N ALA A 26 16.22 -25.59 -41.58
CA ALA A 26 15.64 -26.80 -41.01
C ALA A 26 16.29 -28.06 -41.61
N GLY A 27 16.05 -29.20 -40.93
CA GLY A 27 16.16 -30.57 -41.45
C GLY A 27 17.33 -31.37 -40.87
N SER A 28 17.23 -32.66 -40.53
CA SER A 28 16.15 -33.64 -40.55
C SER A 28 16.72 -34.97 -40.00
N VAL A 29 15.92 -35.71 -39.21
CA VAL A 29 15.81 -37.19 -39.12
C VAL A 29 17.08 -38.06 -38.97
N GLY A 30 17.12 -38.83 -37.89
CA GLY A 30 17.92 -40.07 -37.78
C GLY A 30 17.68 -40.84 -36.48
N LYS A 31 16.84 -41.89 -36.55
CA LYS A 31 16.79 -42.97 -35.54
C LYS A 31 18.11 -43.75 -35.60
N GLU A 32 18.70 -44.09 -34.45
CA GLU A 32 19.11 -45.46 -34.12
C GLU A 32 19.60 -45.64 -32.68
N ARG A 33 19.60 -46.91 -32.26
CA ARG A 33 19.63 -47.46 -30.91
C ARG A 33 21.05 -47.54 -30.33
N GLY A 34 21.13 -47.50 -28.99
CA GLY A 34 21.89 -48.50 -28.23
C GLY A 34 23.04 -47.99 -27.36
N GLY A 35 22.97 -48.32 -26.06
CA GLY A 35 24.14 -48.78 -25.29
C GLY A 35 24.66 -47.87 -24.17
N ASN A 36 24.32 -48.27 -22.92
CA ASN A 36 25.11 -48.25 -21.68
C ASN A 36 26.03 -47.06 -21.32
N GLY A 37 25.88 -46.57 -20.08
CA GLY A 37 26.94 -45.85 -19.38
C GLY A 37 26.51 -45.22 -18.05
N ASP A 38 26.64 -45.99 -16.97
CA ASP A 38 26.91 -45.61 -15.57
C ASP A 38 26.10 -44.52 -14.83
N ARG A 39 25.44 -44.98 -13.75
CA ARG A 39 25.10 -44.20 -12.55
C ARG A 39 25.98 -44.67 -11.38
N SER A 40 26.68 -43.73 -10.75
CA SER A 40 27.27 -43.81 -9.39
C SER A 40 27.25 -42.38 -8.84
N ILE A 41 26.43 -42.02 -7.84
CA ILE A 41 26.45 -42.27 -6.37
C ILE A 41 27.67 -41.65 -5.65
N TRP A 42 27.36 -41.02 -4.50
CA TRP A 42 28.18 -40.45 -3.40
C TRP A 42 28.30 -38.91 -3.42
N ARG A 43 28.02 -38.14 -2.34
CA ARG A 43 27.83 -38.43 -0.92
C ARG A 43 27.08 -37.29 -0.22
N GLN A 44 26.32 -37.64 0.81
CA GLN A 44 25.79 -36.80 1.88
C GLN A 44 26.32 -37.47 3.17
N ASP A 45 27.02 -36.73 4.03
CA ASP A 45 27.43 -37.14 5.39
C ASP A 45 26.80 -36.08 6.33
N ASP A 46 25.84 -36.42 7.21
CA ASP A 46 25.97 -36.98 8.58
C ASP A 46 26.65 -36.00 9.55
N SER A 47 26.16 -35.67 10.76
CA SER A 47 25.31 -36.31 11.79
C SER A 47 25.26 -35.34 13.02
N PRO A 48 24.74 -35.67 14.24
CA PRO A 48 23.66 -36.57 14.65
C PRO A 48 22.70 -35.97 15.73
N ASP A 49 21.75 -36.82 16.11
CA ASP A 49 20.64 -36.70 17.07
C ASP A 49 20.99 -37.29 18.47
N LEU A 50 19.97 -37.36 19.36
CA LEU A 50 19.85 -38.03 20.69
C LEU A 50 19.92 -37.07 21.90
N GLY A 51 19.06 -37.10 22.92
CA GLY A 51 18.00 -38.01 23.39
C GLY A 51 17.91 -37.92 24.93
N GLU A 52 16.69 -37.94 25.49
CA GLU A 52 16.31 -37.68 26.91
C GLU A 52 16.96 -38.57 28.00
N SER A 53 17.00 -38.08 29.25
CA SER A 53 16.49 -38.78 30.45
C SER A 53 16.59 -37.96 31.75
N ASP A 54 15.56 -38.11 32.60
CA ASP A 54 15.36 -37.56 33.94
C ASP A 54 16.40 -38.03 34.98
N LEU A 55 16.61 -37.22 36.04
CA LEU A 55 16.79 -37.70 37.42
C LEU A 55 16.67 -36.56 38.44
N VAL A 56 15.70 -36.73 39.34
CA VAL A 56 15.50 -36.03 40.63
C VAL A 56 16.63 -36.42 41.59
N LEU A 57 17.09 -35.51 42.46
CA LEU A 57 17.38 -35.74 43.90
C LEU A 57 17.81 -34.43 44.58
N GLY A 58 17.25 -34.17 45.77
CA GLY A 58 17.46 -32.96 46.56
C GLY A 58 18.70 -32.96 47.45
N GLY A 59 18.85 -31.89 48.23
CA GLY A 59 19.89 -31.77 49.25
C GLY A 59 19.97 -30.38 49.87
N ASP A 60 19.52 -30.30 51.13
CA ASP A 60 19.54 -29.18 52.06
C ASP A 60 20.96 -28.84 52.60
N PHE A 61 21.05 -27.73 53.33
CA PHE A 61 22.07 -27.26 54.30
C PHE A 61 23.19 -26.30 53.85
N GLY A 62 23.26 -25.16 54.58
CA GLY A 62 24.54 -24.57 54.99
C GLY A 62 24.56 -23.06 55.22
N ASP A 63 24.14 -22.61 56.40
CA ASP A 63 24.47 -21.28 56.95
C ASP A 63 25.98 -21.10 57.12
N GLY A 64 26.47 -19.87 56.88
CA GLY A 64 27.85 -19.47 57.17
C GLY A 64 28.05 -17.96 57.13
N GLU A 65 27.97 -17.32 58.30
CA GLU A 65 28.38 -15.92 58.52
C GLU A 65 29.90 -15.73 58.34
N GLY A 66 30.31 -14.64 57.68
CA GLY A 66 31.72 -14.29 57.48
C GLY A 66 31.95 -12.81 57.14
N ARG A 67 32.04 -11.99 58.19
CA ARG A 67 32.66 -10.65 58.36
C ARG A 67 33.14 -9.82 57.14
N ARG A 68 32.62 -8.59 57.13
CA ARG A 68 33.18 -7.26 56.74
C ARG A 68 34.57 -7.21 56.08
N ASP A 69 34.64 -6.55 54.93
CA ASP A 69 35.52 -5.39 54.80
C ASP A 69 35.02 -4.37 53.76
N GLY A 70 35.20 -3.09 54.06
CA GLY A 70 34.61 -1.97 53.34
C GLY A 70 35.32 -1.63 52.04
N ARG A 71 34.55 -1.30 51.01
CA ARG A 71 34.95 -0.41 49.92
C ARG A 71 33.72 0.24 49.30
N GLY A 72 33.74 1.58 49.26
CA GLY A 72 32.62 2.41 48.83
C GLY A 72 32.20 2.11 47.39
N GLY A 73 30.89 2.00 47.20
CA GLY A 73 30.24 1.93 45.90
C GLY A 73 29.00 2.81 45.93
N TYR A 74 28.98 3.85 45.10
CA TYR A 74 27.79 4.59 44.74
C TYR A 74 26.69 3.59 44.33
N ARG A 75 25.66 3.41 45.16
CA ARG A 75 24.42 2.73 44.76
C ARG A 75 23.74 3.61 43.70
N ARG A 76 23.99 3.33 42.42
CA ARG A 76 23.00 3.62 41.37
C ARG A 76 21.73 2.89 41.79
N LYS A 77 20.70 3.64 42.18
CA LYS A 77 19.33 3.14 42.12
C LYS A 77 19.13 2.70 40.67
N MET A 78 19.08 1.39 40.44
CA MET A 78 18.43 0.83 39.27
C MET A 78 16.99 1.33 39.34
N VAL A 79 16.69 2.38 38.58
CA VAL A 79 15.32 2.69 38.21
C VAL A 79 14.91 1.50 37.35
N GLU A 80 14.15 0.58 37.94
CA GLU A 80 13.35 -0.35 37.14
C GLU A 80 12.61 0.50 36.12
N LYS A 81 12.92 0.32 34.83
CA LYS A 81 12.13 0.89 33.75
C LYS A 81 10.75 0.24 33.84
N THR A 82 9.87 0.83 34.64
CA THR A 82 8.43 0.62 34.52
C THR A 82 8.11 0.92 33.06
N GLU A 83 7.60 -0.05 32.30
CA GLU A 83 7.13 0.19 30.95
C GLU A 83 6.15 1.37 31.02
N MET A 84 6.52 2.52 30.46
CA MET A 84 5.64 3.69 30.44
C MET A 84 4.34 3.27 29.76
N LYS A 85 3.25 3.32 30.54
CA LYS A 85 1.92 3.01 30.04
C LYS A 85 1.57 4.05 28.98
N PHE A 86 1.15 3.59 27.80
CA PHE A 86 0.70 4.48 26.73
C PHE A 86 -0.49 5.32 27.22
N ASP A 87 -0.34 6.64 27.19
CA ASP A 87 -1.39 7.61 27.52
C ASP A 87 -1.80 8.38 26.25
N PRO A 88 -3.01 8.15 25.72
CA PRO A 88 -3.53 8.88 24.56
C PRO A 88 -3.48 10.41 24.72
N GLU A 89 -3.75 10.93 25.92
CA GLU A 89 -3.84 12.39 26.12
C GLU A 89 -2.46 13.04 26.11
N GLU A 90 -1.44 12.36 26.64
CA GLU A 90 -0.04 12.82 26.53
C GLU A 90 0.39 12.92 25.06
N VAL A 91 0.06 11.90 24.25
CA VAL A 91 0.37 11.89 22.81
C VAL A 91 -0.35 13.02 22.06
N ILE A 92 -1.60 13.32 22.41
CA ILE A 92 -2.33 14.46 21.84
C ILE A 92 -1.64 15.75 22.23
N VAL A 93 -1.26 15.94 23.50
CA VAL A 93 -0.55 17.16 23.96
C VAL A 93 0.78 17.35 23.23
N GLU A 94 1.56 16.30 23.03
CA GLU A 94 2.80 16.34 22.24
C GLU A 94 2.52 16.77 20.80
N PHE A 95 1.51 16.19 20.16
CA PHE A 95 1.11 16.55 18.80
C PHE A 95 0.62 18.01 18.71
N GLU A 96 -0.17 18.48 19.67
CA GLU A 96 -0.62 19.88 19.74
C GLU A 96 0.57 20.85 19.88
N ALA A 97 1.62 20.48 20.63
CA ALA A 97 2.82 21.29 20.73
C ALA A 97 3.58 21.36 19.40
N LEU A 98 3.78 20.21 18.73
CA LEU A 98 4.46 20.12 17.43
C LEU A 98 3.74 20.94 16.34
N THR A 99 2.40 20.88 16.32
CA THR A 99 1.60 21.53 15.26
C THR A 99 1.42 23.03 15.46
N LYS A 100 1.58 23.57 16.67
CA LYS A 100 1.55 25.04 16.93
C LYS A 100 2.75 25.75 16.35
N GLU A 101 3.93 25.14 16.40
CA GLU A 101 5.18 25.70 15.88
C GLU A 101 5.67 24.95 14.62
N ALA A 102 4.75 24.43 13.80
CA ALA A 102 5.06 23.52 12.69
C ALA A 102 6.18 24.01 11.75
N GLY A 103 6.21 25.31 11.43
CA GLY A 103 7.28 25.89 10.60
C GLY A 103 8.67 25.80 11.25
N LYS A 104 8.78 26.10 12.54
CA LYS A 104 10.03 25.99 13.30
C LYS A 104 10.44 24.53 13.48
N VAL A 105 9.50 23.65 13.78
CA VAL A 105 9.76 22.20 13.87
C VAL A 105 10.30 21.65 12.54
N GLN A 106 9.82 22.14 11.39
CA GLN A 106 10.36 21.78 10.09
C GLN A 106 11.81 22.24 9.89
N GLU A 107 12.15 23.46 10.31
CA GLU A 107 13.53 23.98 10.26
C GLU A 107 14.46 23.14 11.15
N GLU A 108 14.05 22.85 12.39
CA GLU A 108 14.79 22.00 13.33
C GLU A 108 14.96 20.56 12.81
N THR A 109 13.91 20.02 12.18
CA THR A 109 13.94 18.67 11.60
C THR A 109 14.90 18.60 10.42
N LEU A 110 14.87 19.59 9.52
CA LEU A 110 15.83 19.68 8.42
C LEU A 110 17.26 19.83 8.95
N GLN A 111 17.46 20.70 9.94
CA GLN A 111 18.76 20.87 10.58
C GLN A 111 19.27 19.54 11.12
N LYS A 112 18.45 18.78 11.87
CA LYS A 112 18.82 17.47 12.40
C LYS A 112 19.20 16.48 11.28
N ILE A 113 18.41 16.42 10.21
CA ILE A 113 18.71 15.55 9.05
C ILE A 113 20.06 15.92 8.42
N LEU A 114 20.33 17.22 8.24
CA LEU A 114 21.55 17.70 7.59
C LEU A 114 22.78 17.61 8.49
N GLU A 115 22.64 17.77 9.81
CA GLU A 115 23.73 17.54 10.77
C GLU A 115 24.15 16.08 10.79
N GLU A 116 23.17 15.17 10.76
CA GLU A 116 23.42 13.73 10.77
C GLU A 116 24.01 13.22 9.45
N ASN A 117 23.47 13.70 8.33
CA ASN A 117 23.80 13.18 7.02
C ASN A 117 24.77 14.07 6.22
N GLY A 118 25.18 15.23 6.72
CA GLY A 118 25.96 16.22 5.97
C GLY A 118 27.31 15.72 5.44
N ALA A 119 27.86 14.67 6.05
CA ALA A 119 29.09 14.01 5.61
C ALA A 119 28.88 12.91 4.55
N THR A 120 27.64 12.67 4.12
CA THR A 120 27.34 11.65 3.12
C THR A 120 27.83 12.06 1.73
N GLU A 121 28.17 11.07 0.91
CA GLU A 121 28.64 11.28 -0.47
C GLU A 121 27.67 12.17 -1.26
N TYR A 122 26.37 11.88 -1.17
CA TYR A 122 25.34 12.62 -1.90
C TYR A 122 25.30 14.10 -1.51
N LEU A 123 25.28 14.43 -0.20
CA LEU A 123 25.20 15.84 0.24
C LEU A 123 26.50 16.61 0.02
N GLN A 124 27.66 15.94 0.08
CA GLN A 124 28.95 16.55 -0.24
C GLN A 124 29.02 17.00 -1.70
N GLN A 125 28.46 16.22 -2.63
CA GLN A 125 28.43 16.56 -4.06
C GLN A 125 27.72 17.89 -4.34
N TRP A 126 26.70 18.24 -3.53
CA TRP A 126 25.90 19.45 -3.72
C TRP A 126 26.45 20.67 -2.96
N GLY A 127 27.61 20.57 -2.31
CA GLY A 127 28.33 21.71 -1.76
C GLY A 127 27.67 22.38 -0.56
N LEU A 128 26.89 21.64 0.23
CA LEU A 128 26.29 22.16 1.47
C LEU A 128 27.36 22.63 2.48
N ASN A 129 28.52 21.98 2.51
CA ASN A 129 29.67 22.35 3.36
C ASN A 129 29.29 22.52 4.84
N GLY A 130 28.43 21.64 5.37
CA GLY A 130 27.96 21.69 6.76
C GLY A 130 26.89 22.75 7.06
N ARG A 131 26.41 23.49 6.06
CA ARG A 131 25.26 24.39 6.23
C ARG A 131 23.96 23.61 6.35
N THR A 132 23.13 24.04 7.28
CA THR A 132 21.89 23.34 7.68
C THR A 132 20.63 24.18 7.47
N ASP A 133 20.77 25.40 6.95
CA ASP A 133 19.64 26.31 6.75
C ASP A 133 18.79 25.93 5.52
N PRO A 134 17.46 26.08 5.58
CA PRO A 134 16.57 25.71 4.48
C PRO A 134 16.85 26.45 3.17
N GLN A 135 17.30 27.70 3.22
CA GLN A 135 17.52 28.52 2.02
C GLN A 135 18.70 27.97 1.21
N THR A 136 19.84 27.73 1.85
CA THR A 136 21.00 27.09 1.24
C THR A 136 20.64 25.69 0.76
N PHE A 137 19.92 24.90 1.57
CA PHE A 137 19.50 23.56 1.18
C PHE A 137 18.70 23.55 -0.12
N LYS A 138 17.69 24.42 -0.22
CA LYS A 138 16.86 24.56 -1.44
C LYS A 138 17.64 25.05 -2.65
N ALA A 139 18.68 25.87 -2.45
CA ALA A 139 19.50 26.42 -3.52
C ALA A 139 20.56 25.42 -4.04
N CYS A 140 21.09 24.56 -3.16
CA CYS A 140 22.17 23.64 -3.48
C CYS A 140 21.68 22.24 -3.90
N VAL A 141 20.68 21.69 -3.21
CA VAL A 141 20.22 20.32 -3.42
C VAL A 141 19.07 20.31 -4.43
N PRO A 142 19.15 19.53 -5.53
CA PRO A 142 18.11 19.51 -6.56
C PRO A 142 16.88 18.72 -6.13
N LEU A 143 15.76 18.99 -6.79
CA LEU A 143 14.61 18.08 -6.77
C LEU A 143 14.96 16.81 -7.54
N VAL A 144 14.63 15.65 -6.98
CA VAL A 144 14.96 14.35 -7.59
C VAL A 144 13.75 13.42 -7.66
N ALA A 145 13.77 12.54 -8.65
CA ALA A 145 12.92 11.37 -8.73
C ALA A 145 13.72 10.12 -8.33
N HIS A 146 13.02 8.99 -8.18
CA HIS A 146 13.64 7.72 -7.79
C HIS A 146 14.84 7.31 -8.64
N LYS A 147 14.70 7.42 -9.97
CA LYS A 147 15.76 7.09 -10.94
C LYS A 147 17.08 7.81 -10.67
N ASP A 148 17.04 8.99 -10.07
CA ASP A 148 18.23 9.81 -9.81
C ASP A 148 18.96 9.32 -8.55
N LEU A 149 18.28 8.55 -7.68
CA LEU A 149 18.83 7.93 -6.46
C LEU A 149 19.13 6.43 -6.64
N ASP A 150 18.62 5.77 -7.70
CA ASP A 150 18.74 4.33 -7.94
C ASP A 150 20.17 3.81 -7.76
N THR A 151 21.17 4.52 -8.31
CA THR A 151 22.57 4.08 -8.22
C THR A 151 23.08 4.07 -6.79
N TYR A 152 22.75 5.09 -5.99
CA TYR A 152 23.15 5.19 -4.59
C TYR A 152 22.45 4.12 -3.74
N ILE A 153 21.15 3.92 -3.97
CA ILE A 153 20.35 2.91 -3.28
C ILE A 153 20.85 1.50 -3.60
N GLN A 154 21.18 1.23 -4.86
CA GLN A 154 21.70 -0.07 -5.27
C GLN A 154 23.06 -0.37 -4.63
N ARG A 155 23.94 0.63 -4.49
CA ARG A 155 25.22 0.47 -3.77
C ARG A 155 25.00 0.06 -2.31
N ILE A 156 24.08 0.71 -1.62
CA ILE A 156 23.69 0.34 -0.25
C ILE A 156 23.14 -1.09 -0.22
N ALA A 157 22.24 -1.44 -1.14
CA ALA A 157 21.68 -2.78 -1.25
C ALA A 157 22.76 -3.85 -1.55
N ASP A 158 23.80 -3.50 -2.29
CA ASP A 158 24.94 -4.37 -2.61
C ASP A 158 25.98 -4.47 -1.50
N GLY A 159 25.84 -3.70 -0.41
CA GLY A 159 26.67 -3.80 0.79
C GLY A 159 27.81 -2.79 0.86
N ASP A 160 27.71 -1.67 0.13
CA ASP A 160 28.65 -0.55 0.27
C ASP A 160 28.61 -0.01 1.71
N PRO A 161 29.71 -0.07 2.48
CA PRO A 161 29.74 0.35 3.87
C PRO A 161 29.93 1.87 4.02
N SER A 162 30.17 2.61 2.92
CA SER A 162 30.34 4.06 2.98
C SER A 162 29.02 4.78 3.29
N PRO A 163 29.05 5.97 3.91
CA PRO A 163 27.86 6.78 4.15
C PRO A 163 27.38 7.41 2.84
N VAL A 164 26.67 6.62 2.02
CA VAL A 164 26.25 7.03 0.67
C VAL A 164 25.13 8.08 0.71
N LEU A 165 24.00 7.74 1.34
CA LEU A 165 22.80 8.60 1.44
C LEU A 165 22.48 9.04 2.88
N THR A 166 22.89 8.26 3.87
CA THR A 166 22.64 8.53 5.29
C THR A 166 23.87 8.18 6.12
N GLY A 167 24.07 8.89 7.24
CA GLY A 167 25.12 8.61 8.22
C GLY A 167 24.79 7.42 9.12
N LYS A 168 23.50 7.03 9.22
CA LYS A 168 23.05 5.86 9.97
C LYS A 168 22.95 4.62 9.08
N PRO A 169 23.18 3.42 9.66
CA PRO A 169 23.05 2.19 8.89
C PRO A 169 21.61 1.97 8.44
N ILE A 170 21.45 1.65 7.15
CA ILE A 170 20.19 1.14 6.62
C ILE A 170 20.04 -0.30 7.10
N THR A 171 18.95 -0.60 7.82
CA THR A 171 18.71 -1.92 8.41
C THR A 171 17.93 -2.83 7.46
N THR A 172 17.06 -2.24 6.64
CA THR A 172 16.22 -2.97 5.68
C THR A 172 15.98 -2.18 4.40
N ILE A 173 15.65 -2.88 3.32
CA ILE A 173 15.17 -2.28 2.08
C ILE A 173 13.67 -2.55 1.96
N SER A 174 12.90 -1.47 1.83
CA SER A 174 11.48 -1.50 1.54
C SER A 174 11.24 -1.54 0.04
N LEU A 175 10.43 -2.48 -0.42
CA LEU A 175 9.99 -2.54 -1.81
C LEU A 175 8.75 -1.66 -1.95
N SER A 176 8.80 -0.68 -2.86
CA SER A 176 7.64 0.14 -3.20
C SER A 176 6.77 -0.57 -4.25
N SER A 177 5.45 -0.40 -4.15
CA SER A 177 4.49 -0.85 -5.16
C SER A 177 4.54 -0.02 -6.47
N GLY A 178 5.19 1.15 -6.45
CA GLY A 178 5.43 1.94 -7.66
C GLY A 178 6.51 1.29 -8.51
N THR A 179 6.15 0.86 -9.72
CA THR A 179 7.08 0.24 -10.66
C THR A 179 7.62 1.30 -11.64
N THR A 180 8.90 1.61 -11.54
CA THR A 180 9.61 2.23 -12.67
C THR A 180 10.00 1.06 -13.59
N GLN A 181 9.46 1.02 -14.82
CA GLN A 181 9.83 0.00 -15.83
C GLN A 181 9.60 -1.47 -15.40
N GLY A 182 8.59 -1.74 -14.56
CA GLY A 182 8.23 -3.12 -14.17
C GLY A 182 9.09 -3.75 -13.07
N ARG A 183 10.02 -3.00 -12.44
CA ARG A 183 10.76 -3.45 -11.24
C ARG A 183 10.29 -2.69 -9.99
N PRO A 184 10.18 -3.36 -8.83
CA PRO A 184 9.92 -2.69 -7.56
C PRO A 184 11.06 -1.72 -7.22
N LYS A 185 10.71 -0.49 -6.85
CA LYS A 185 11.67 0.49 -6.33
C LYS A 185 12.21 0.05 -4.98
N PHE A 186 13.52 0.16 -4.78
CA PHE A 186 14.17 -0.09 -3.49
C PHE A 186 14.16 1.19 -2.68
N VAL A 187 13.64 1.15 -1.46
CA VAL A 187 13.56 2.31 -0.59
C VAL A 187 14.34 2.02 0.69
N PRO A 188 15.41 2.77 1.00
CA PRO A 188 16.15 2.59 2.24
C PRO A 188 15.26 2.78 3.47
N PHE A 189 15.37 1.89 4.45
CA PHE A 189 14.61 1.94 5.68
C PHE A 189 15.49 1.67 6.90
N ASN A 190 15.43 2.55 7.89
CA ASN A 190 16.19 2.49 9.12
C ASN A 190 15.27 2.57 10.35
N ASP A 191 15.86 2.50 11.54
CA ASP A 191 15.10 2.49 12.79
C ASP A 191 14.37 3.82 13.05
N GLU A 192 14.87 4.95 12.55
CA GLU A 192 14.20 6.26 12.72
C GLU A 192 12.90 6.36 11.92
N LEU A 193 12.86 5.79 10.71
CA LEU A 193 11.62 5.70 9.94
C LEU A 193 10.60 4.77 10.64
N LEU A 194 11.06 3.74 11.34
CA LEU A 194 10.18 2.90 12.15
C LEU A 194 9.63 3.65 13.36
N GLU A 195 10.45 4.41 14.08
CA GLU A 195 10.03 5.25 15.20
C GLU A 195 8.98 6.27 14.75
N SER A 196 9.23 6.95 13.62
CA SER A 196 8.28 7.87 12.99
C SER A 196 6.96 7.19 12.61
N THR A 197 7.03 5.95 12.10
CA THR A 197 5.85 5.13 11.80
C THR A 197 5.03 4.86 13.07
N MET A 198 5.68 4.48 14.18
CA MET A 198 4.98 4.23 15.44
C MET A 198 4.42 5.51 16.05
N GLN A 199 5.10 6.65 15.91
CA GLN A 199 4.61 7.95 16.38
C GLN A 199 3.27 8.30 15.71
N ILE A 200 3.14 8.09 14.40
CA ILE A 200 1.88 8.32 13.68
C ILE A 200 0.79 7.37 14.14
N TYR A 201 1.09 6.07 14.25
CA TYR A 201 0.10 5.09 14.71
C TYR A 201 -0.43 5.45 16.09
N LYS A 202 0.46 5.86 17.01
CA LYS A 202 0.10 6.33 18.35
C LYS A 202 -0.75 7.60 18.31
N THR A 203 -0.35 8.58 17.49
CA THR A 203 -1.08 9.86 17.33
C THR A 203 -2.49 9.62 16.81
N SER A 204 -2.59 8.91 15.68
CA SER A 204 -3.86 8.53 15.07
C SER A 204 -4.75 7.72 16.01
N PHE A 205 -4.16 6.75 16.71
CA PHE A 205 -4.88 5.97 17.70
C PHE A 205 -5.40 6.85 18.83
N ALA A 206 -4.62 7.80 19.34
CA ALA A 206 -5.05 8.65 20.44
C ALA A 206 -6.27 9.49 20.08
N PHE A 207 -6.25 10.18 18.93
CA PHE A 207 -7.40 10.95 18.43
C PHE A 207 -8.60 10.03 18.14
N ARG A 208 -8.39 8.88 17.51
CA ARG A 208 -9.46 7.91 17.25
C ARG A 208 -10.07 7.36 18.54
N ASN A 209 -9.26 7.00 19.52
CA ASN A 209 -9.72 6.42 20.77
C ASN A 209 -10.47 7.45 21.64
N ARG A 210 -10.17 8.74 21.50
CA ARG A 210 -10.94 9.81 22.12
C ARG A 210 -12.39 9.86 21.61
N GLU A 211 -12.58 9.65 20.30
CA GLU A 211 -13.91 9.70 19.68
C GLU A 211 -14.64 8.36 19.67
N PHE A 212 -13.89 7.26 19.53
CA PHE A 212 -14.38 5.88 19.46
C PHE A 212 -13.57 5.01 20.44
N PRO A 213 -13.87 5.09 21.75
CA PRO A 213 -13.08 4.41 22.76
C PRO A 213 -13.17 2.90 22.61
N ILE A 214 -12.00 2.26 22.64
CA ILE A 214 -11.85 0.82 22.77
C ILE A 214 -11.29 0.48 24.16
N GLU A 215 -11.48 -0.76 24.58
CA GLU A 215 -11.03 -1.28 25.87
C GLU A 215 -10.08 -2.46 25.63
N ASN A 216 -9.98 -3.39 26.59
CA ASN A 216 -9.16 -4.60 26.48
C ASN A 216 -9.74 -5.64 25.50
N GLY A 217 -9.94 -5.26 24.24
CA GLY A 217 -10.41 -6.13 23.16
C GLY A 217 -9.28 -6.65 22.26
N LYS A 218 -9.68 -7.23 21.13
CA LYS A 218 -8.82 -7.65 20.02
C LYS A 218 -9.18 -6.89 18.73
N ALA A 219 -8.25 -6.89 17.79
CA ALA A 219 -8.49 -6.43 16.43
C ALA A 219 -8.48 -7.62 15.45
N LEU A 220 -9.52 -7.73 14.63
CA LEU A 220 -9.49 -8.55 13.43
C LEU A 220 -8.74 -7.78 12.35
N GLN A 221 -7.49 -8.14 12.11
CA GLN A 221 -6.62 -7.46 11.16
C GLN A 221 -6.31 -8.37 9.98
N PHE A 222 -6.79 -8.02 8.79
CA PHE A 222 -6.42 -8.66 7.53
C PHE A 222 -5.07 -8.10 7.07
N ILE A 223 -4.01 -8.51 7.77
CA ILE A 223 -2.63 -8.10 7.53
C ILE A 223 -1.80 -9.29 7.07
N TYR A 224 -1.05 -9.08 5.99
CA TYR A 224 -0.27 -10.12 5.31
C TYR A 224 1.17 -9.65 5.16
N GLY A 225 2.11 -10.42 5.69
CA GLY A 225 3.54 -10.20 5.48
C GLY A 225 4.08 -11.12 4.40
N SER A 226 4.66 -10.54 3.34
CA SER A 226 5.33 -11.30 2.28
C SER A 226 6.60 -12.02 2.79
N LYS A 227 7.16 -12.87 1.93
CA LYS A 227 8.53 -13.34 2.10
C LYS A 227 9.49 -12.16 2.07
N GLN A 228 10.46 -12.17 2.97
CA GLN A 228 11.63 -11.31 2.88
C GLN A 228 12.74 -12.09 2.17
N PHE A 229 13.56 -11.39 1.41
CA PHE A 229 14.80 -11.94 0.85
C PHE A 229 15.99 -11.13 1.33
N LYS A 230 17.20 -11.59 1.01
CA LYS A 230 18.44 -10.89 1.31
C LYS A 230 18.97 -10.21 0.05
N THR A 231 19.30 -8.93 0.14
CA THR A 231 20.03 -8.25 -0.91
C THR A 231 21.43 -8.84 -1.06
N LYS A 232 22.16 -8.49 -2.11
CA LYS A 232 23.55 -8.93 -2.32
C LYS A 232 24.46 -8.50 -1.15
N GLY A 233 24.22 -7.35 -0.55
CA GLY A 233 24.89 -6.87 0.65
C GLY A 233 24.42 -7.48 1.97
N GLY A 234 23.46 -8.41 1.96
CA GLY A 234 22.95 -9.08 3.18
C GLY A 234 21.86 -8.33 3.95
N LEU A 235 21.38 -7.18 3.43
CA LEU A 235 20.23 -6.47 4.01
C LEU A 235 18.95 -7.28 3.81
N ALA A 236 18.05 -7.25 4.79
CA ALA A 236 16.71 -7.80 4.59
C ALA A 236 15.91 -6.87 3.68
N ALA A 237 15.28 -7.44 2.66
CA ALA A 237 14.44 -6.73 1.71
C ALA A 237 13.03 -7.34 1.71
N GLY A 238 12.02 -6.48 1.74
CA GLY A 238 10.62 -6.87 1.74
C GLY A 238 9.73 -5.65 1.54
N THR A 239 8.43 -5.87 1.39
CA THR A 239 7.51 -4.73 1.32
C THR A 239 7.54 -3.91 2.61
N ALA A 240 7.27 -2.60 2.54
CA ALA A 240 7.27 -1.75 3.74
C ALA A 240 6.37 -2.30 4.86
N THR A 241 5.19 -2.83 4.51
CA THR A 241 4.28 -3.47 5.47
C THR A 241 4.88 -4.73 6.09
N THR A 242 5.56 -5.57 5.30
CA THR A 242 6.26 -6.75 5.81
C THR A 242 7.34 -6.37 6.81
N ASN A 243 8.13 -5.33 6.50
CA ASN A 243 9.21 -4.85 7.37
C ASN A 243 8.66 -4.32 8.70
N VAL A 244 7.55 -3.58 8.67
CA VAL A 244 6.87 -3.10 9.88
C VAL A 244 6.30 -4.26 10.70
N TYR A 245 5.52 -5.17 10.09
CA TYR A 245 4.84 -6.25 10.82
C TYR A 245 5.81 -7.23 11.47
N ARG A 246 6.95 -7.51 10.83
CA ARG A 246 7.99 -8.40 11.39
C ARG A 246 8.80 -7.76 12.51
N ASN A 247 8.75 -6.43 12.66
CA ASN A 247 9.49 -5.75 13.69
C ASN A 247 8.84 -5.95 15.07
N ALA A 248 9.64 -6.29 16.09
CA ALA A 248 9.14 -6.49 17.45
C ALA A 248 8.47 -5.24 18.06
N HIS A 249 8.87 -4.04 17.63
CA HIS A 249 8.31 -2.78 18.10
C HIS A 249 6.85 -2.58 17.64
N PHE A 250 6.47 -3.13 16.48
CA PHE A 250 5.09 -3.09 16.00
C PHE A 250 4.15 -3.79 16.99
N LYS A 251 4.43 -5.05 17.35
CA LYS A 251 3.57 -5.80 18.29
C LYS A 251 3.47 -5.15 19.66
N LYS A 252 4.60 -4.63 20.17
CA LYS A 252 4.61 -3.90 21.45
C LYS A 252 3.71 -2.67 21.37
N THR A 253 3.78 -1.91 20.28
CA THR A 253 2.94 -0.73 20.07
C THR A 253 1.47 -1.09 19.93
N MET A 254 1.14 -2.12 19.14
CA MET A 254 -0.25 -2.60 18.99
C MET A 254 -0.85 -3.08 20.30
N LYS A 255 -0.05 -3.75 21.15
CA LYS A 255 -0.48 -4.15 22.50
C LYS A 255 -0.69 -2.94 23.42
N ALA A 256 0.19 -1.95 23.36
CA ALA A 256 0.08 -0.72 24.14
C ALA A 256 -1.17 0.09 23.75
N MET A 257 -1.54 0.08 22.47
CA MET A 257 -2.78 0.69 21.95
C MET A 257 -4.04 -0.19 22.17
N GLN A 258 -3.96 -1.28 22.95
CA GLN A 258 -5.11 -2.18 23.20
C GLN A 258 -5.75 -2.77 21.93
N THR A 259 -4.98 -2.89 20.85
CA THR A 259 -5.41 -3.49 19.58
C THR A 259 -4.56 -4.70 19.19
N PRO A 260 -4.39 -5.73 20.04
CA PRO A 260 -3.67 -6.92 19.64
C PRO A 260 -4.42 -7.64 18.50
N CYS A 261 -3.69 -8.07 17.46
CA CYS A 261 -4.27 -8.87 16.39
C CYS A 261 -4.78 -10.21 16.95
N CYS A 262 -5.97 -10.63 16.54
CA CYS A 262 -6.53 -11.93 16.93
C CYS A 262 -5.89 -13.11 16.20
N SER A 263 -5.14 -12.85 15.12
CA SER A 263 -4.49 -13.88 14.31
C SER A 263 -3.03 -14.10 14.73
N PRO A 264 -2.58 -15.37 14.78
CA PRO A 264 -1.20 -15.68 15.13
C PRO A 264 -0.24 -15.31 13.99
N ASP A 265 1.05 -15.18 14.32
CA ASP A 265 2.11 -14.84 13.38
C ASP A 265 2.21 -15.80 12.20
N GLU A 266 2.00 -17.09 12.46
CA GLU A 266 2.04 -18.12 11.42
C GLU A 266 0.99 -17.90 10.34
N VAL A 267 -0.14 -17.27 10.69
CA VAL A 267 -1.20 -16.86 9.76
C VAL A 267 -0.83 -15.54 9.06
N ILE A 268 -0.37 -14.53 9.82
CA ILE A 268 0.03 -13.23 9.25
C ILE A 268 1.17 -13.36 8.23
N PHE A 269 2.13 -14.25 8.52
CA PHE A 269 3.31 -14.52 7.70
C PHE A 269 3.20 -15.84 6.93
N GLY A 270 1.97 -16.36 6.78
CA GLY A 270 1.69 -17.56 6.03
C GLY A 270 2.15 -17.43 4.56
N PRO A 271 2.73 -18.50 3.98
CA PRO A 271 3.23 -18.46 2.61
C PRO A 271 2.11 -18.50 1.55
N ASP A 272 0.89 -18.88 1.96
CA ASP A 272 -0.29 -18.99 1.11
C ASP A 272 -1.34 -17.96 1.56
N PHE A 273 -1.67 -17.02 0.67
CA PHE A 273 -2.60 -15.95 0.96
C PHE A 273 -4.03 -16.45 1.23
N HIS A 274 -4.54 -17.37 0.42
CA HIS A 274 -5.92 -17.83 0.54
C HIS A 274 -6.13 -18.61 1.84
N GLN A 275 -5.17 -19.45 2.21
CA GLN A 275 -5.18 -20.12 3.50
C GLN A 275 -5.07 -19.11 4.65
N SER A 276 -4.23 -18.07 4.50
CA SER A 276 -4.06 -17.05 5.54
C SER A 276 -5.34 -16.23 5.73
N LEU A 277 -6.01 -15.87 4.64
CA LEU A 277 -7.29 -15.19 4.66
C LEU A 277 -8.37 -16.05 5.36
N TYR A 278 -8.47 -17.32 5.00
CA TYR A 278 -9.39 -18.25 5.66
C TYR A 278 -9.12 -18.32 7.17
N CYS A 279 -7.85 -18.46 7.57
CA CYS A 279 -7.47 -18.48 8.97
C CYS A 279 -7.71 -17.13 9.69
N HIS A 280 -7.53 -15.99 9.03
CA HIS A 280 -7.89 -14.68 9.60
C HIS A 280 -9.38 -14.59 9.91
N LEU A 281 -10.23 -15.00 8.96
CA LEU A 281 -11.68 -15.06 9.17
C LEU A 281 -12.03 -15.98 10.35
N LEU A 282 -11.43 -17.18 10.39
CA LEU A 282 -11.65 -18.15 11.46
C LEU A 282 -11.20 -17.60 12.83
N CYS A 283 -10.02 -16.98 12.93
CA CYS A 283 -9.57 -16.30 14.15
C CYS A 283 -10.55 -15.21 14.59
N GLY A 284 -11.05 -14.42 13.65
CA GLY A 284 -12.04 -13.39 13.94
C GLY A 284 -13.29 -13.97 14.57
N LEU A 285 -13.83 -15.06 14.00
CA LEU A 285 -15.01 -15.74 14.53
C LEU A 285 -14.77 -16.34 15.91
N ILE A 286 -13.64 -17.04 16.13
CA ILE A 286 -13.27 -17.63 17.43
C ILE A 286 -13.30 -16.57 18.53
N PHE A 287 -12.80 -15.37 18.23
CA PHE A 287 -12.71 -14.26 19.18
C PHE A 287 -13.80 -13.20 18.99
N ARG A 288 -14.96 -13.56 18.40
CA ARG A 288 -15.97 -12.60 17.93
C ARG A 288 -16.44 -11.57 18.96
N ASP A 289 -16.54 -11.97 20.22
CA ASP A 289 -17.00 -11.09 21.31
C ASP A 289 -15.87 -10.19 21.85
N GLU A 290 -14.61 -10.53 21.59
CA GLU A 290 -13.46 -9.68 21.93
C GLU A 290 -13.11 -8.69 20.80
N VAL A 291 -13.54 -8.94 19.56
CA VAL A 291 -13.22 -8.09 18.40
C VAL A 291 -13.91 -6.72 18.54
N GLN A 292 -13.10 -5.68 18.71
CA GLN A 292 -13.54 -4.28 18.77
C GLN A 292 -13.16 -3.49 17.50
N VAL A 293 -12.21 -3.98 16.72
CA VAL A 293 -11.72 -3.30 15.51
C VAL A 293 -11.62 -4.30 14.38
N VAL A 294 -12.20 -3.97 13.23
CA VAL A 294 -11.97 -4.71 11.97
C VAL A 294 -11.11 -3.83 11.08
N SER A 295 -9.96 -4.35 10.62
CA SER A 295 -9.01 -3.50 9.90
C SER A 295 -8.18 -4.23 8.84
N SER A 296 -7.68 -3.46 7.90
CA SER A 296 -6.63 -3.85 6.95
C SER A 296 -5.90 -2.59 6.48
N THR A 297 -4.78 -2.73 5.76
CA THR A 297 -4.13 -1.58 5.12
C THR A 297 -5.08 -0.86 4.17
N PHE A 298 -5.86 -1.61 3.38
CA PHE A 298 -6.71 -1.08 2.30
C PHE A 298 -8.14 -1.59 2.39
N ALA A 299 -9.11 -0.72 2.04
CA ALA A 299 -10.53 -1.06 1.97
C ALA A 299 -10.80 -2.31 1.12
N HIS A 300 -10.10 -2.43 -0.02
CA HIS A 300 -10.16 -3.59 -0.91
C HIS A 300 -10.02 -4.91 -0.15
N SER A 301 -9.02 -5.02 0.72
CA SER A 301 -8.73 -6.28 1.43
C SER A 301 -9.84 -6.68 2.39
N ILE A 302 -10.51 -5.70 3.02
CA ILE A 302 -11.65 -5.95 3.90
C ILE A 302 -12.84 -6.43 3.07
N VAL A 303 -13.15 -5.73 1.96
CA VAL A 303 -14.22 -6.13 1.03
C VAL A 303 -13.94 -7.53 0.46
N HIS A 304 -12.69 -7.81 0.06
CA HIS A 304 -12.30 -9.11 -0.43
C HIS A 304 -12.48 -10.20 0.63
N ALA A 305 -12.06 -9.94 1.88
CA ALA A 305 -12.21 -10.89 2.97
C ALA A 305 -13.68 -11.25 3.22
N PHE A 306 -14.58 -10.27 3.25
CA PHE A 306 -16.00 -10.53 3.46
C PHE A 306 -16.70 -11.11 2.22
N ARG A 307 -16.29 -10.76 0.99
CA ARG A 307 -16.73 -11.47 -0.22
C ARG A 307 -16.32 -12.95 -0.19
N THR A 308 -15.12 -13.26 0.28
CA THR A 308 -14.69 -14.64 0.49
C THR A 308 -15.49 -15.31 1.59
N PHE A 309 -15.78 -14.60 2.69
CA PHE A 309 -16.62 -15.10 3.76
C PHE A 309 -17.99 -15.56 3.24
N GLU A 310 -18.65 -14.77 2.38
CA GLU A 310 -19.95 -15.15 1.77
C GLU A 310 -19.90 -16.54 1.07
N GLN A 311 -18.72 -16.94 0.59
CA GLN A 311 -18.52 -18.20 -0.13
C GLN A 311 -18.16 -19.37 0.77
N VAL A 312 -17.55 -19.12 1.94
CA VAL A 312 -16.95 -20.16 2.79
C VAL A 312 -17.49 -20.18 4.23
N TRP A 313 -18.51 -19.37 4.54
CA TRP A 313 -19.03 -19.24 5.91
C TRP A 313 -19.54 -20.56 6.49
N GLU A 314 -20.14 -21.44 5.68
CA GLU A 314 -20.61 -22.76 6.15
C GLU A 314 -19.44 -23.66 6.57
N GLU A 315 -18.33 -23.60 5.82
CA GLU A 315 -17.09 -24.32 6.14
C GLU A 315 -16.47 -23.78 7.45
N LEU A 316 -16.42 -22.45 7.60
CA LEU A 316 -15.94 -21.79 8.82
C LEU A 316 -16.79 -22.15 10.05
N VAL A 317 -18.11 -22.22 9.90
CA VAL A 317 -19.03 -22.61 10.98
C VAL A 317 -18.83 -24.09 11.34
N ALA A 318 -18.62 -24.97 10.36
CA ALA A 318 -18.32 -26.38 10.60
C ALA A 318 -17.01 -26.56 11.37
N ASP A 319 -15.95 -25.82 10.99
CA ASP A 319 -14.66 -25.87 11.69
C ASP A 319 -14.79 -25.50 13.18
N ILE A 320 -15.58 -24.46 13.50
CA ILE A 320 -15.85 -24.04 14.89
C ILE A 320 -16.69 -25.09 15.62
N ARG A 321 -17.73 -25.61 14.96
CA ARG A 321 -18.65 -26.59 15.54
C ARG A 321 -17.92 -27.87 15.95
N GLU A 322 -17.11 -28.40 15.05
CA GLU A 322 -16.41 -29.68 15.24
C GLU A 322 -15.09 -29.52 15.99
N GLY A 323 -14.54 -28.30 16.03
CA GLY A 323 -13.20 -28.04 16.55
C GLY A 323 -12.10 -28.64 15.66
N VAL A 324 -12.41 -28.93 14.40
CA VAL A 324 -11.50 -29.57 13.43
C VAL A 324 -11.27 -28.58 12.31
N LEU A 325 -10.01 -28.26 12.05
CA LEU A 325 -9.65 -27.32 10.99
C LEU A 325 -9.79 -27.98 9.61
N SER A 326 -10.42 -27.28 8.67
CA SER A 326 -10.60 -27.72 7.29
C SER A 326 -9.30 -28.19 6.61
N ALA A 327 -9.44 -29.21 5.77
CA ALA A 327 -8.37 -29.74 4.91
C ALA A 327 -7.83 -28.71 3.90
N ARG A 328 -8.52 -27.59 3.70
CA ARG A 328 -8.05 -26.42 2.93
C ARG A 328 -6.74 -25.86 3.48
N VAL A 329 -6.56 -25.91 4.81
CA VAL A 329 -5.34 -25.42 5.46
C VAL A 329 -4.29 -26.52 5.49
N THR A 330 -3.43 -26.49 4.48
CA THR A 330 -2.38 -27.49 4.25
C THR A 330 -1.02 -27.06 4.83
N VAL A 331 -0.79 -25.75 5.01
CA VAL A 331 0.49 -25.24 5.54
C VAL A 331 0.69 -25.71 7.00
N PRO A 332 1.73 -26.51 7.30
CA PRO A 332 1.88 -27.15 8.61
C PRO A 332 1.98 -26.19 9.80
N SER A 333 2.73 -25.08 9.64
CA SER A 333 2.91 -24.08 10.71
C SER A 333 1.59 -23.37 11.05
N MET A 334 0.82 -22.99 10.05
CA MET A 334 -0.52 -22.41 10.22
C MET A 334 -1.48 -23.40 10.85
N ARG A 335 -1.49 -24.65 10.37
CA ARG A 335 -2.32 -25.72 10.93
C ARG A 335 -2.04 -25.91 12.42
N SER A 336 -0.75 -25.99 12.79
CA SER A 336 -0.33 -26.12 14.19
C SER A 336 -0.74 -24.92 15.05
N ALA A 337 -0.62 -23.69 14.54
CA ALA A 337 -1.04 -22.49 15.26
C ALA A 337 -2.56 -22.45 15.47
N MET A 338 -3.34 -22.75 14.42
CA MET A 338 -4.81 -22.73 14.48
C MET A 338 -5.37 -23.83 15.37
N LEU A 339 -4.79 -25.02 15.39
CA LEU A 339 -5.21 -26.11 16.28
C LEU A 339 -5.02 -25.80 17.78
N LYS A 340 -4.18 -24.81 18.13
CA LYS A 340 -4.06 -24.33 19.52
C LYS A 340 -5.21 -23.41 19.93
N LEU A 341 -5.86 -22.77 18.95
CA LEU A 341 -6.94 -21.81 19.14
C LEU A 341 -8.32 -22.46 18.99
N LEU A 342 -8.46 -23.36 18.02
CA LEU A 342 -9.72 -23.98 17.66
C LEU A 342 -10.13 -25.03 18.71
N LYS A 343 -11.35 -24.89 19.23
CA LYS A 343 -11.99 -25.83 20.14
C LYS A 343 -13.44 -26.03 19.68
N PRO A 344 -14.04 -27.22 19.88
CA PRO A 344 -15.44 -27.42 19.55
C PRO A 344 -16.33 -26.46 20.33
N ASP A 345 -17.12 -25.65 19.62
CA ASP A 345 -18.06 -24.68 20.20
C ASP A 345 -19.37 -24.68 19.41
N LEU A 346 -20.34 -25.47 19.89
CA LEU A 346 -21.66 -25.63 19.28
C LEU A 346 -22.49 -24.33 19.36
N GLU A 347 -22.43 -23.65 20.50
CA GLU A 347 -23.25 -22.46 20.76
C GLU A 347 -22.81 -21.29 19.86
N GLN A 348 -21.50 -21.08 19.75
CA GLN A 348 -20.95 -20.05 18.87
C GLN A 348 -21.25 -20.37 17.40
N ALA A 349 -21.05 -21.63 16.98
CA ALA A 349 -21.34 -22.06 15.61
C ALA A 349 -22.81 -21.84 15.24
N ASP A 350 -23.75 -22.24 16.10
CA ASP A 350 -25.19 -22.04 15.88
C ASP A 350 -25.56 -20.56 15.85
N THR A 351 -24.95 -19.75 16.73
CA THR A 351 -25.15 -18.29 16.74
C THR A 351 -24.70 -17.65 15.42
N ILE A 352 -23.51 -18.01 14.93
CA ILE A 352 -22.99 -17.53 13.64
C ILE A 352 -23.89 -18.00 12.50
N TYR A 353 -24.30 -19.27 12.51
CA TYR A 353 -25.16 -19.82 11.47
C TYR A 353 -26.51 -19.09 11.38
N ASN A 354 -27.17 -18.89 12.52
CA ASN A 354 -28.46 -18.20 12.59
C ASN A 354 -28.34 -16.73 12.15
N LYS A 355 -27.24 -16.06 12.49
CA LYS A 355 -26.97 -14.70 12.01
C LYS A 355 -26.77 -14.67 10.50
N CYS A 356 -25.88 -15.50 9.95
CA CYS A 356 -25.59 -15.54 8.52
C CYS A 356 -26.84 -15.88 7.68
N SER A 357 -27.60 -16.90 8.09
CA SER A 357 -28.83 -17.32 7.40
C SER A 357 -29.97 -16.30 7.50
N GLY A 358 -29.99 -15.48 8.56
CA GLY A 358 -30.98 -14.41 8.74
C GLY A 358 -30.68 -13.11 7.98
N LEU A 359 -29.47 -12.95 7.43
CA LEU A 359 -29.10 -11.73 6.71
C LEU A 359 -29.65 -11.74 5.27
N SER A 360 -30.23 -10.62 4.86
CA SER A 360 -30.59 -10.40 3.45
C SER A 360 -29.42 -9.75 2.71
N ASN A 361 -28.92 -10.41 1.68
CA ASN A 361 -27.82 -9.94 0.84
C ASN A 361 -26.57 -9.49 1.64
N TRP A 362 -26.31 -10.07 2.81
CA TRP A 362 -25.13 -9.75 3.64
C TRP A 362 -25.01 -8.29 4.12
N TYR A 363 -26.11 -7.53 4.13
CA TYR A 363 -26.09 -6.17 4.66
C TYR A 363 -25.83 -6.17 6.18
N GLY A 364 -24.92 -5.32 6.66
CA GLY A 364 -24.56 -5.27 8.08
C GLY A 364 -23.87 -6.54 8.59
N LEU A 365 -23.21 -7.29 7.71
CA LEU A 365 -22.50 -8.53 8.06
C LEU A 365 -21.47 -8.34 9.19
N ILE A 366 -20.69 -7.27 9.16
CA ILE A 366 -19.60 -7.04 10.12
C ILE A 366 -20.14 -6.90 11.56
N PRO A 367 -21.07 -5.95 11.86
CA PRO A 367 -21.65 -5.85 13.19
C PRO A 367 -22.50 -7.06 13.57
N ALA A 368 -23.05 -7.81 12.59
CA ALA A 368 -23.73 -9.07 12.89
C ALA A 368 -22.77 -10.10 13.48
N LEU A 369 -21.61 -10.33 12.85
CA LEU A 369 -20.59 -11.28 13.33
C LEU A 369 -19.90 -10.80 14.61
N PHE A 370 -19.51 -9.52 14.64
CA PHE A 370 -18.69 -8.91 15.69
C PHE A 370 -19.48 -7.82 16.42
N PRO A 371 -20.33 -8.18 17.40
CA PRO A 371 -21.29 -7.24 18.02
C PRO A 371 -20.61 -6.12 18.81
N ASN A 372 -19.36 -6.34 19.25
CA ASN A 372 -18.60 -5.36 20.02
C ASN A 372 -17.66 -4.51 19.15
N ALA A 373 -17.70 -4.67 17.83
CA ALA A 373 -16.94 -3.83 16.91
C ALA A 373 -17.34 -2.37 17.07
N ARG A 374 -16.35 -1.48 17.22
CA ARG A 374 -16.52 -0.03 17.37
C ARG A 374 -16.40 0.69 16.03
N TYR A 375 -15.53 0.20 15.16
CA TYR A 375 -15.29 0.81 13.85
C TYR A 375 -14.54 -0.15 12.92
N ILE A 376 -14.57 0.19 11.63
CA ILE A 376 -13.75 -0.38 10.57
C ILE A 376 -12.63 0.60 10.25
N TYR A 377 -11.39 0.12 10.11
CA TYR A 377 -10.21 0.96 9.93
C TYR A 377 -9.31 0.50 8.77
N GLY A 378 -8.86 1.44 7.95
CA GLY A 378 -7.96 1.18 6.82
C GLY A 378 -7.88 2.36 5.88
N ILE A 379 -7.04 2.32 4.86
CA ILE A 379 -6.97 3.41 3.87
C ILE A 379 -8.20 3.33 2.96
N MET A 380 -8.98 4.42 2.95
CA MET A 380 -10.26 4.52 2.26
C MET A 380 -10.27 5.50 1.07
N THR A 381 -9.19 6.26 0.88
CA THR A 381 -9.11 7.36 -0.10
C THR A 381 -8.47 6.94 -1.42
N GLY A 382 -8.66 7.76 -2.46
CA GLY A 382 -8.05 7.56 -3.77
C GLY A 382 -8.55 6.28 -4.43
N SER A 383 -7.63 5.39 -4.82
CA SER A 383 -7.97 4.13 -5.50
C SER A 383 -8.86 3.17 -4.71
N MET A 384 -9.07 3.47 -3.42
CA MET A 384 -9.90 2.70 -2.50
C MET A 384 -11.36 3.17 -2.43
N GLU A 385 -11.66 4.39 -2.87
CA GLU A 385 -13.02 4.95 -2.84
C GLU A 385 -14.08 4.06 -3.52
N PRO A 386 -13.80 3.38 -4.66
CA PRO A 386 -14.77 2.48 -5.28
C PRO A 386 -15.26 1.34 -4.37
N TYR A 387 -14.47 0.96 -3.36
CA TYR A 387 -14.82 -0.11 -2.43
C TYR A 387 -15.71 0.37 -1.29
N LEU A 388 -15.83 1.68 -1.07
CA LEU A 388 -16.58 2.26 0.05
C LEU A 388 -18.05 1.88 0.03
N LYS A 389 -18.68 1.82 -1.15
CA LYS A 389 -20.09 1.39 -1.28
C LYS A 389 -20.28 -0.03 -0.74
N LYS A 390 -19.46 -0.99 -1.19
CA LYS A 390 -19.56 -2.39 -0.75
C LYS A 390 -19.10 -2.57 0.70
N LEU A 391 -18.12 -1.79 1.14
CA LEU A 391 -17.69 -1.79 2.55
C LEU A 391 -18.80 -1.27 3.47
N SER A 392 -19.45 -0.16 3.11
CA SER A 392 -20.60 0.41 3.83
C SER A 392 -21.76 -0.58 3.90
N HIS A 393 -21.99 -1.33 2.82
CA HIS A 393 -22.96 -2.42 2.82
C HIS A 393 -22.66 -3.49 3.88
N TYR A 394 -21.40 -3.92 4.02
CA TYR A 394 -21.01 -4.86 5.08
C TYR A 394 -20.97 -4.23 6.47
N ALA A 395 -20.63 -2.95 6.56
CA ALA A 395 -20.54 -2.20 7.81
C ALA A 395 -21.91 -1.93 8.43
N GLY A 396 -22.96 -1.77 7.61
CA GLY A 396 -24.25 -1.28 8.09
C GLY A 396 -24.09 0.12 8.70
N GLU A 397 -24.38 0.25 9.99
CA GLU A 397 -24.24 1.50 10.74
C GLU A 397 -22.85 1.67 11.39
N LEU A 398 -21.96 0.69 11.27
CA LEU A 398 -20.64 0.72 11.90
C LEU A 398 -19.76 1.80 11.24
N PRO A 399 -19.11 2.70 12.03
CA PRO A 399 -18.26 3.75 11.49
C PRO A 399 -17.10 3.20 10.64
N ILE A 400 -16.89 3.80 9.46
CA ILE A 400 -15.74 3.52 8.58
C ILE A 400 -14.77 4.69 8.69
N LEU A 401 -13.58 4.40 9.22
CA LEU A 401 -12.56 5.41 9.52
C LEU A 401 -11.38 5.23 8.57
N SER A 402 -10.94 6.31 7.93
CA SER A 402 -9.74 6.28 7.10
C SER A 402 -8.47 6.31 7.96
N ALA A 403 -7.53 5.44 7.60
CA ALA A 403 -6.20 5.36 8.20
C ALA A 403 -5.28 6.48 7.70
N ASP A 404 -4.13 6.58 8.35
CA ASP A 404 -3.13 7.63 8.16
C ASP A 404 -2.52 7.65 6.75
N TYR A 405 -1.91 8.78 6.40
CA TYR A 405 -1.35 9.01 5.08
C TYR A 405 0.17 8.82 5.06
N GLY A 406 0.62 7.88 4.23
CA GLY A 406 2.02 7.52 4.06
C GLY A 406 2.32 6.76 2.77
N SER A 407 3.62 6.57 2.50
CA SER A 407 4.14 5.73 1.42
C SER A 407 5.30 4.85 1.91
N SER A 408 5.88 4.04 1.02
CA SER A 408 7.07 3.25 1.35
C SER A 408 8.30 4.15 1.64
N GLU A 409 8.33 5.35 1.07
CA GLU A 409 9.36 6.39 1.25
C GLU A 409 9.28 7.13 2.59
N GLY A 410 8.13 7.04 3.26
CA GLY A 410 7.93 7.66 4.56
C GLY A 410 6.47 8.01 4.78
N TRP A 411 6.13 8.26 6.05
CA TRP A 411 4.82 8.77 6.38
C TRP A 411 4.74 10.28 6.25
N ILE A 412 3.51 10.80 6.12
CA ILE A 412 3.26 12.23 5.95
C ILE A 412 2.38 12.76 7.09
N GLY A 413 1.19 12.20 7.30
CA GLY A 413 0.22 12.80 8.20
C GLY A 413 -0.74 11.80 8.84
N ALA A 414 -1.26 12.16 10.01
CA ALA A 414 -2.23 11.38 10.76
C ALA A 414 -3.66 11.89 10.54
N ASN A 415 -4.63 10.98 10.59
CA ASN A 415 -6.03 11.38 10.65
C ASN A 415 -6.40 11.79 12.08
N VAL A 416 -6.44 13.09 12.34
CA VAL A 416 -6.80 13.67 13.66
C VAL A 416 -8.29 14.02 13.77
N ASN A 417 -9.04 13.87 12.69
CA ASN A 417 -10.47 14.12 12.59
C ASN A 417 -11.23 12.84 12.22
N PRO A 418 -11.19 11.79 13.08
CA PRO A 418 -11.66 10.45 12.72
C PRO A 418 -13.17 10.39 12.44
N LYS A 419 -13.96 11.39 12.89
CA LYS A 419 -15.40 11.48 12.63
C LYS A 419 -15.73 11.89 11.19
N LEU A 420 -14.79 12.42 10.42
CA LEU A 420 -15.03 12.78 9.03
C LEU A 420 -15.28 11.52 8.21
N PRO A 421 -16.29 11.55 7.31
CA PRO A 421 -16.52 10.43 6.42
C PRO A 421 -15.32 10.28 5.46
N PRO A 422 -15.06 9.06 4.95
CA PRO A 422 -13.91 8.78 4.09
C PRO A 422 -13.70 9.73 2.92
N GLU A 423 -14.77 10.26 2.32
CA GLU A 423 -14.74 11.18 1.17
C GLU A 423 -14.25 12.59 1.54
N LEU A 424 -14.34 12.96 2.82
CA LEU A 424 -13.97 14.27 3.34
C LEU A 424 -12.73 14.22 4.23
N VAL A 425 -12.12 13.05 4.41
CA VAL A 425 -10.99 12.89 5.32
C VAL A 425 -9.83 13.78 4.94
N THR A 426 -9.18 14.31 5.97
CA THR A 426 -7.95 15.09 5.88
C THR A 426 -6.89 14.50 6.80
N TYR A 427 -5.63 14.78 6.46
CA TYR A 427 -4.47 14.26 7.17
C TYR A 427 -3.61 15.42 7.64
N ALA A 428 -3.50 15.60 8.95
CA ALA A 428 -2.64 16.62 9.54
C ALA A 428 -1.18 16.15 9.46
N VAL A 429 -0.32 16.94 8.82
CA VAL A 429 1.10 16.58 8.65
C VAL A 429 1.80 16.61 10.01
N LEU A 430 2.59 15.57 10.32
CA LEU A 430 3.47 15.61 11.49
C LEU A 430 4.78 16.30 11.09
N PRO A 431 5.09 17.49 11.63
CA PRO A 431 6.22 18.28 11.13
C PRO A 431 7.60 17.75 11.57
N ASN A 432 7.68 16.72 12.43
CA ASN A 432 8.95 16.23 12.97
C ASN A 432 9.47 14.92 12.33
N ILE A 433 8.68 14.29 11.46
CA ILE A 433 9.01 12.97 10.88
C ILE A 433 9.84 13.08 9.59
N GLY A 434 9.94 14.29 9.04
CA GLY A 434 10.61 14.59 7.78
C GLY A 434 10.41 16.06 7.43
N TYR A 435 11.23 16.58 6.54
CA TYR A 435 11.09 17.94 6.01
C TYR A 435 10.31 17.90 4.69
N PHE A 436 9.23 18.68 4.62
CA PHE A 436 8.25 18.66 3.54
C PHE A 436 8.25 19.97 2.76
N GLU A 437 8.35 19.83 1.44
CA GLU A 437 8.14 20.92 0.48
C GLU A 437 6.96 20.56 -0.44
N PHE A 438 6.37 21.58 -1.06
CA PHE A 438 5.15 21.46 -1.86
C PHE A 438 5.32 22.21 -3.17
N ILE A 439 5.28 21.49 -4.29
CA ILE A 439 5.34 22.08 -5.63
C ILE A 439 3.92 22.50 -6.05
N PRO A 440 3.62 23.79 -6.24
CA PRO A 440 2.29 24.24 -6.67
C PRO A 440 1.94 23.67 -8.04
N LEU A 441 0.69 23.24 -8.25
CA LEU A 441 0.23 22.72 -9.56
C LEU A 441 -0.37 23.78 -10.49
N ARG A 442 -0.39 25.05 -10.09
CA ARG A 442 -0.84 26.15 -10.95
C ARG A 442 0.03 26.22 -12.21
N VAL A 443 -0.62 26.41 -13.36
CA VAL A 443 0.05 26.63 -14.64
C VAL A 443 0.75 27.98 -14.59
N ASN A 444 2.08 27.98 -14.55
CA ASN A 444 2.85 29.19 -14.85
C ASN A 444 2.66 29.52 -16.33
N LEU A 445 2.15 30.72 -16.62
CA LEU A 445 1.99 31.25 -17.98
C LEU A 445 3.34 31.34 -18.73
N ASP A 446 4.45 31.33 -17.99
CA ASP A 446 5.81 31.50 -18.52
C ASP A 446 6.56 30.18 -18.76
N GLY A 447 5.91 29.01 -18.55
CA GLY A 447 6.50 27.69 -18.84
C GLY A 447 7.63 27.22 -17.90
N LEU A 448 7.98 28.00 -16.86
CA LEU A 448 8.93 27.61 -15.81
C LEU A 448 8.27 26.69 -14.78
N GLU A 449 8.97 25.62 -14.36
CA GLU A 449 8.50 24.79 -13.23
C GLU A 449 8.38 25.65 -11.97
N PRO A 450 7.25 25.56 -11.24
CA PRO A 450 7.01 26.39 -10.06
C PRO A 450 7.94 25.98 -8.91
N THR A 451 8.44 26.98 -8.19
CA THR A 451 9.34 26.77 -7.06
C THR A 451 8.58 26.12 -5.88
N PRO A 452 9.14 25.08 -5.24
CA PRO A 452 8.53 24.48 -4.05
C PRO A 452 8.43 25.47 -2.90
N VAL A 453 7.31 25.41 -2.18
CA VAL A 453 7.08 26.16 -0.93
C VAL A 453 7.20 25.24 0.28
N GLY A 454 7.55 25.78 1.45
CA GLY A 454 7.61 25.00 2.70
C GLY A 454 6.24 24.64 3.27
N LEU A 455 6.21 23.72 4.22
CA LEU A 455 4.99 23.28 4.92
C LEU A 455 4.11 24.42 5.43
N ALA A 456 4.69 25.44 6.04
CA ALA A 456 3.95 26.57 6.62
C ALA A 456 3.52 27.64 5.60
N GLU A 457 3.96 27.51 4.34
CA GLU A 457 3.73 28.50 3.27
C GLU A 457 2.62 28.07 2.29
N VAL A 458 2.07 26.87 2.46
CA VAL A 458 0.99 26.35 1.63
C VAL A 458 -0.30 27.15 1.83
N LYS A 459 -1.15 27.20 0.80
CA LYS A 459 -2.38 28.01 0.80
C LYS A 459 -3.61 27.13 0.80
N LEU A 460 -4.62 27.53 1.56
CA LEU A 460 -5.92 26.86 1.61
C LEU A 460 -6.54 26.76 0.21
N GLY A 461 -7.05 25.58 -0.12
CA GLY A 461 -7.74 25.31 -1.39
C GLY A 461 -6.80 25.01 -2.57
N GLU A 462 -5.50 25.23 -2.42
CA GLU A 462 -4.51 24.97 -3.46
C GLU A 462 -4.07 23.51 -3.50
N GLU A 463 -3.60 23.11 -4.69
CA GLU A 463 -3.14 21.76 -4.98
C GLU A 463 -1.63 21.73 -5.22
N TYR A 464 -0.98 20.74 -4.63
CA TYR A 464 0.47 20.62 -4.59
C TYR A 464 0.91 19.19 -4.83
N GLU A 465 2.08 19.01 -5.44
CA GLU A 465 2.83 17.76 -5.40
C GLU A 465 3.76 17.76 -4.17
N ILE A 466 3.77 16.66 -3.43
CA ILE A 466 4.60 16.53 -2.21
C ILE A 466 6.05 16.20 -2.58
N VAL A 467 6.97 16.90 -1.92
CA VAL A 467 8.40 16.65 -1.91
C VAL A 467 8.82 16.35 -0.48
N VAL A 468 9.58 15.27 -0.29
CA VAL A 468 10.02 14.81 1.04
C VAL A 468 11.53 14.79 1.15
N THR A 469 12.03 15.22 2.30
CA THR A 469 13.39 14.97 2.78
C THR A 469 13.31 14.22 4.10
N ASN A 470 14.00 13.08 4.23
CA ASN A 470 13.89 12.22 5.41
C ASN A 470 15.26 11.75 5.94
N PHE A 471 15.23 11.11 7.11
CA PHE A 471 16.41 10.60 7.79
C PHE A 471 17.13 9.45 7.05
N ALA A 472 16.41 8.70 6.21
CA ALA A 472 16.96 7.58 5.45
C ALA A 472 17.67 8.00 4.15
N GLY A 473 17.84 9.31 3.93
CA GLY A 473 18.64 9.84 2.84
C GLY A 473 17.89 10.05 1.52
N LEU A 474 16.56 10.19 1.59
CA LEU A 474 15.80 10.80 0.51
C LEU A 474 15.88 12.32 0.71
N TYR A 475 16.42 13.06 -0.27
CA TYR A 475 16.54 14.52 -0.21
C TYR A 475 15.78 15.15 -1.36
N ARG A 476 14.86 16.08 -1.05
CA ARG A 476 14.00 16.76 -2.02
C ARG A 476 13.39 15.78 -3.04
N TYR A 477 12.97 14.62 -2.55
CA TYR A 477 12.44 13.52 -3.34
C TYR A 477 10.99 13.81 -3.70
N ARG A 478 10.70 13.84 -5.01
CA ARG A 478 9.35 14.00 -5.55
C ARG A 478 8.56 12.72 -5.33
N LEU A 479 7.60 12.76 -4.40
CA LEU A 479 6.76 11.61 -4.09
C LEU A 479 5.80 11.28 -5.24
N GLY A 480 5.41 12.30 -6.01
CA GLY A 480 4.44 12.20 -7.11
C GLY A 480 2.98 12.11 -6.65
N ASP A 481 2.73 12.21 -5.34
CA ASP A 481 1.40 12.34 -4.77
C ASP A 481 0.95 13.80 -4.85
N VAL A 482 -0.29 14.00 -5.30
CA VAL A 482 -0.97 15.30 -5.39
C VAL A 482 -1.96 15.42 -4.24
N VAL A 483 -1.87 16.51 -3.50
CA VAL A 483 -2.73 16.82 -2.35
C VAL A 483 -3.33 18.21 -2.45
N LYS A 484 -4.50 18.37 -1.83
CA LYS A 484 -5.19 19.64 -1.68
C LYS A 484 -5.18 20.07 -0.22
N ILE A 485 -4.88 21.34 0.05
CA ILE A 485 -4.95 21.87 1.41
C ILE A 485 -6.41 22.17 1.74
N LYS A 486 -6.98 21.44 2.71
CA LYS A 486 -8.39 21.58 3.09
C LYS A 486 -8.61 22.36 4.38
N GLY A 487 -7.57 22.50 5.18
CA GLY A 487 -7.60 23.20 6.45
C GLY A 487 -6.21 23.26 7.06
N PHE A 488 -6.17 23.69 8.32
CA PHE A 488 -4.98 23.70 9.15
C PHE A 488 -5.36 23.23 10.55
N HIS A 489 -4.56 22.33 11.11
CA HIS A 489 -4.60 21.98 12.53
C HIS A 489 -3.51 22.79 13.22
N ASN A 490 -3.91 23.82 13.99
CA ASN A 490 -2.99 24.86 14.43
C ASN A 490 -2.23 25.49 13.23
N ALA A 491 -0.91 25.32 13.16
CA ALA A 491 -0.07 25.83 12.06
C ALA A 491 0.33 24.73 11.05
N THR A 492 -0.01 23.45 11.28
CA THR A 492 0.26 22.37 10.31
C THR A 492 -0.88 22.25 9.31
N PRO A 493 -0.62 22.06 8.01
CA PRO A 493 -1.68 21.88 7.02
C PRO A 493 -2.38 20.52 7.16
N GLU A 494 -3.68 20.53 6.87
CA GLU A 494 -4.48 19.33 6.68
C GLU A 494 -4.61 19.01 5.18
N LEU A 495 -4.07 17.85 4.80
CA LEU A 495 -3.99 17.41 3.42
C LEU A 495 -5.16 16.50 3.06
N GLN A 496 -5.81 16.73 1.92
CA GLN A 496 -6.67 15.75 1.27
C GLN A 496 -5.93 15.16 0.07
N PHE A 497 -5.80 13.83 0.05
CA PHE A 497 -5.22 13.12 -1.09
C PHE A 497 -6.11 13.26 -2.31
N ILE A 498 -5.52 13.62 -3.47
CA ILE A 498 -6.25 13.76 -4.73
C ILE A 498 -5.92 12.58 -5.66
N CYS A 499 -4.65 12.44 -6.05
CA CYS A 499 -4.22 11.38 -6.97
C CYS A 499 -2.69 11.22 -6.96
N ARG A 500 -2.19 10.25 -7.74
CA ARG A 500 -0.78 10.20 -8.13
C ARG A 500 -0.60 10.78 -9.52
N ARG A 501 0.34 11.72 -9.68
CA ARG A 501 0.60 12.48 -10.91
C ARG A 501 0.87 11.60 -12.14
N ASN A 502 1.50 10.44 -11.94
CA ASN A 502 1.88 9.51 -13.03
C ASN A 502 0.76 8.52 -13.43
N LEU A 503 -0.45 8.66 -12.92
CA LEU A 503 -1.59 7.77 -13.19
C LEU A 503 -2.76 8.49 -13.89
N LEU A 504 -2.46 9.44 -14.79
CA LEU A 504 -3.46 10.14 -15.60
C LEU A 504 -3.78 9.34 -16.88
N LEU A 505 -5.05 9.34 -17.27
CA LEU A 505 -5.45 9.00 -18.64
C LEU A 505 -5.29 10.27 -19.50
N SER A 506 -4.53 10.16 -20.58
CA SER A 506 -4.26 11.27 -21.50
C SER A 506 -3.88 10.73 -22.88
N ILE A 507 -4.43 11.31 -23.95
CA ILE A 507 -4.04 11.02 -25.34
C ILE A 507 -3.52 12.28 -26.04
N ASN A 508 -4.17 13.42 -25.80
CA ASN A 508 -3.88 14.70 -26.41
C ASN A 508 -3.69 15.77 -25.30
N ILE A 509 -4.55 16.79 -25.25
CA ILE A 509 -4.53 17.82 -24.21
C ILE A 509 -5.30 17.42 -22.95
N ASP A 510 -6.05 16.31 -23.03
CA ASP A 510 -6.89 15.77 -21.95
C ASP A 510 -6.05 15.27 -20.78
N LYS A 511 -6.56 15.47 -19.56
CA LYS A 511 -5.88 15.05 -18.32
C LYS A 511 -6.90 14.50 -17.34
N ASN A 512 -7.40 13.30 -17.63
CA ASN A 512 -8.37 12.65 -16.75
C ASN A 512 -7.64 11.92 -15.62
N THR A 513 -8.05 12.19 -14.39
CA THR A 513 -7.54 11.56 -13.18
C THR A 513 -8.23 10.22 -12.91
N GLU A 514 -7.68 9.45 -11.97
CA GLU A 514 -8.35 8.28 -11.41
C GLU A 514 -9.75 8.60 -10.85
N LYS A 515 -9.92 9.80 -10.28
CA LYS A 515 -11.19 10.28 -9.77
C LYS A 515 -12.21 10.54 -10.88
N ASP A 516 -11.77 11.12 -12.00
CA ASP A 516 -12.64 11.36 -13.16
C ASP A 516 -13.15 10.03 -13.74
N LEU A 517 -12.26 9.03 -13.86
CA LEU A 517 -12.65 7.68 -14.25
C LEU A 517 -13.66 7.07 -13.27
N GLN A 518 -13.42 7.18 -11.96
CA GLN A 518 -14.34 6.68 -10.95
C GLN A 518 -15.72 7.32 -11.07
N LEU A 519 -15.79 8.66 -11.16
CA LEU A 519 -17.05 9.39 -11.32
C LEU A 519 -17.79 8.96 -12.60
N ALA A 520 -17.06 8.75 -13.70
CA ALA A 520 -17.64 8.24 -14.94
C ALA A 520 -18.21 6.82 -14.76
N VAL A 521 -17.48 5.92 -14.09
CA VAL A 521 -17.95 4.56 -13.80
C VAL A 521 -19.17 4.58 -12.89
N GLU A 522 -19.18 5.40 -11.84
CA GLU A 522 -20.33 5.55 -10.94
C GLU A 522 -21.57 6.08 -11.67
N ALA A 523 -21.40 7.05 -12.57
CA ALA A 523 -22.50 7.59 -13.37
C ALA A 523 -23.10 6.52 -14.29
N ALA A 524 -22.26 5.76 -14.99
CA ALA A 524 -22.70 4.69 -15.88
C ALA A 524 -23.28 3.49 -15.13
N ALA A 525 -22.69 3.10 -13.99
CA ALA A 525 -23.15 1.97 -13.18
C ALA A 525 -24.57 2.17 -12.59
N ARG A 526 -25.09 3.41 -12.54
CA ARG A 526 -26.49 3.66 -12.15
C ARG A 526 -27.49 3.03 -13.12
N LEU A 527 -27.12 2.84 -14.39
CA LEU A 527 -27.97 2.20 -15.40
C LEU A 527 -28.12 0.69 -15.16
N LEU A 528 -27.22 0.08 -14.37
CA LEU A 528 -27.26 -1.34 -14.03
C LEU A 528 -28.22 -1.65 -12.87
N VAL A 529 -28.74 -0.63 -12.18
CA VAL A 529 -29.58 -0.79 -10.98
C VAL A 529 -30.87 -1.54 -11.29
N ASP A 530 -31.50 -1.25 -12.42
CA ASP A 530 -32.77 -1.87 -12.82
C ASP A 530 -32.60 -3.37 -13.12
N GLU A 531 -31.42 -3.77 -13.62
CA GLU A 531 -31.06 -5.18 -13.84
C GLU A 531 -30.52 -5.87 -12.56
N LYS A 532 -30.46 -5.16 -11.41
CA LYS A 532 -29.86 -5.64 -10.15
C LYS A 532 -28.40 -6.09 -10.32
N LEU A 533 -27.69 -5.45 -11.24
CA LEU A 533 -26.29 -5.71 -11.52
C LEU A 533 -25.41 -4.64 -10.86
N GLU A 534 -24.19 -5.04 -10.53
CA GLU A 534 -23.18 -4.17 -9.94
C GLU A 534 -21.85 -4.35 -10.67
N VAL A 535 -21.10 -3.26 -10.81
CA VAL A 535 -19.69 -3.32 -11.21
C VAL A 535 -18.90 -3.85 -10.00
N VAL A 536 -18.32 -5.04 -10.14
CA VAL A 536 -17.55 -5.73 -9.10
C VAL A 536 -16.20 -5.06 -8.89
N ASP A 537 -15.51 -4.74 -9.99
CA ASP A 537 -14.28 -3.96 -10.05
C ASP A 537 -14.06 -3.43 -11.49
N PHE A 538 -13.16 -2.46 -11.67
CA PHE A 538 -12.87 -1.85 -12.97
C PHE A 538 -11.44 -1.35 -13.12
N THR A 539 -10.98 -1.20 -14.35
CA THR A 539 -9.72 -0.52 -14.68
C THR A 539 -9.82 0.14 -16.06
N SER A 540 -8.79 0.84 -16.48
CA SER A 540 -8.74 1.52 -17.77
C SER A 540 -7.36 1.46 -18.40
N HIS A 541 -7.30 1.76 -19.68
CA HIS A 541 -6.07 1.81 -20.47
C HIS A 541 -6.23 2.82 -21.61
N VAL A 542 -5.12 3.46 -22.00
CA VAL A 542 -5.06 4.29 -23.20
C VAL A 542 -4.54 3.48 -24.36
N ASN A 543 -5.42 3.15 -25.30
CA ASN A 543 -5.06 2.42 -26.51
C ASN A 543 -4.63 3.40 -27.61
N THR A 544 -3.34 3.46 -27.88
CA THR A 544 -2.74 4.26 -28.97
C THR A 544 -2.34 3.41 -30.18
N THR A 545 -2.76 2.14 -30.24
CA THR A 545 -2.50 1.28 -31.41
C THR A 545 -3.43 1.61 -32.58
N THR A 546 -4.54 2.29 -32.31
CA THR A 546 -5.46 2.85 -33.30
C THR A 546 -5.21 4.34 -33.49
N ASP A 547 -5.58 4.87 -34.65
CA ASP A 547 -5.55 6.30 -34.94
C ASP A 547 -6.96 6.78 -35.35
N PRO A 548 -7.58 7.70 -34.60
CA PRO A 548 -7.11 8.27 -33.33
C PRO A 548 -7.05 7.22 -32.20
N GLY A 549 -6.14 7.43 -31.25
CA GLY A 549 -6.11 6.63 -30.01
C GLY A 549 -7.40 6.84 -29.21
N HIS A 550 -7.75 5.89 -28.34
CA HIS A 550 -8.98 5.96 -27.53
C HIS A 550 -8.81 5.36 -26.14
N TYR A 551 -9.74 5.71 -25.25
CA TYR A 551 -9.80 5.16 -23.90
C TYR A 551 -10.49 3.80 -23.93
N VAL A 552 -9.93 2.83 -23.21
CA VAL A 552 -10.53 1.51 -22.98
C VAL A 552 -10.82 1.38 -21.50
N VAL A 553 -12.07 1.10 -21.14
CA VAL A 553 -12.51 0.85 -19.75
C VAL A 553 -12.89 -0.63 -19.65
N PHE A 554 -12.35 -1.33 -18.64
CA PHE A 554 -12.64 -2.74 -18.38
C PHE A 554 -13.54 -2.87 -17.16
N TRP A 555 -14.66 -3.58 -17.28
CA TRP A 555 -15.61 -3.84 -16.19
C TRP A 555 -15.74 -5.34 -15.91
N GLU A 556 -15.60 -5.73 -14.64
CA GLU A 556 -16.10 -7.01 -14.14
C GLU A 556 -17.48 -6.78 -13.51
N LEU A 557 -18.49 -7.53 -13.94
CA LEU A 557 -19.86 -7.39 -13.49
C LEU A 557 -20.29 -8.52 -12.53
N SER A 558 -21.28 -8.22 -11.69
CA SER A 558 -21.91 -9.22 -10.82
C SER A 558 -22.86 -10.15 -11.58
N GLY A 559 -23.05 -9.99 -12.89
CA GLY A 559 -23.88 -10.86 -13.71
C GLY A 559 -23.81 -10.46 -15.17
N GLU A 560 -24.63 -11.09 -16.01
CA GLU A 560 -24.71 -10.76 -17.42
C GLU A 560 -25.73 -9.64 -17.64
N ALA A 561 -25.29 -8.54 -18.25
CA ALA A 561 -26.13 -7.42 -18.66
C ALA A 561 -26.55 -7.54 -20.13
N SER A 562 -27.67 -6.91 -20.49
CA SER A 562 -28.12 -6.80 -21.88
C SER A 562 -27.16 -5.94 -22.74
N ASP A 563 -27.10 -6.21 -24.05
CA ASP A 563 -26.21 -5.48 -24.96
C ASP A 563 -26.65 -4.00 -25.08
N GLU A 564 -27.96 -3.74 -25.01
CA GLU A 564 -28.54 -2.40 -24.99
C GLU A 564 -28.08 -1.61 -23.76
N THR A 565 -28.24 -2.16 -22.55
CA THR A 565 -27.81 -1.52 -21.31
C THR A 565 -26.30 -1.27 -21.31
N MET A 566 -25.51 -2.21 -21.82
CA MET A 566 -24.05 -2.04 -21.91
C MET A 566 -23.63 -0.95 -22.90
N GLN A 567 -24.33 -0.83 -24.03
CA GLN A 567 -24.10 0.25 -24.98
C GLN A 567 -24.46 1.61 -24.37
N GLU A 568 -25.56 1.70 -23.61
CA GLU A 568 -25.93 2.90 -22.87
C GLU A 568 -24.91 3.25 -21.78
N CYS A 569 -24.40 2.25 -21.05
CA CYS A 569 -23.30 2.42 -20.09
C CYS A 569 -22.05 2.98 -20.77
N CYS A 570 -21.67 2.44 -21.94
CA CYS A 570 -20.53 2.94 -22.71
C CYS A 570 -20.71 4.41 -23.14
N ASN A 571 -21.91 4.76 -23.61
CA ASN A 571 -22.26 6.13 -23.96
C ASN A 571 -22.25 7.07 -22.74
N CYS A 572 -22.72 6.59 -21.59
CA CYS A 572 -22.72 7.33 -20.33
C CYS A 572 -21.29 7.57 -19.84
N LEU A 573 -20.41 6.56 -19.91
CA LEU A 573 -18.98 6.69 -19.58
C LEU A 573 -18.33 7.82 -20.38
N ASP A 574 -18.45 7.78 -21.71
CA ASP A 574 -17.86 8.77 -22.62
C ASP A 574 -18.38 10.19 -22.35
N LYS A 575 -19.66 10.34 -22.02
CA LYS A 575 -20.26 11.65 -21.66
C LYS A 575 -19.85 12.15 -20.27
N SER A 576 -19.47 11.26 -19.36
CA SER A 576 -19.18 11.59 -17.97
C SER A 576 -17.75 12.10 -17.76
N PHE A 577 -16.87 11.94 -18.75
CA PHE A 577 -15.59 12.64 -18.76
C PHE A 577 -15.79 14.12 -19.11
N VAL A 578 -15.90 14.95 -18.06
CA VAL A 578 -16.19 16.38 -18.16
C VAL A 578 -14.96 17.27 -18.37
N ASP A 579 -13.77 16.70 -18.47
CA ASP A 579 -12.56 17.45 -18.83
C ASP A 579 -12.75 18.14 -20.20
N ALA A 580 -12.49 19.44 -20.24
CA ALA A 580 -12.68 20.24 -21.44
C ALA A 580 -11.75 19.77 -22.59
N GLY A 581 -10.54 19.30 -22.25
CA GLY A 581 -9.60 18.73 -23.21
C GLY A 581 -10.11 17.44 -23.84
N TYR A 582 -10.68 16.54 -23.03
CA TYR A 582 -11.30 15.31 -23.49
C TYR A 582 -12.52 15.58 -24.37
N MET A 583 -13.50 16.35 -23.88
CA MET A 583 -14.72 16.65 -24.63
C MET A 583 -14.42 17.36 -25.96
N GLY A 584 -13.49 18.31 -25.96
CA GLY A 584 -13.05 19.01 -27.17
C GLY A 584 -12.43 18.04 -28.18
N SER A 585 -11.48 17.21 -27.72
CA SER A 585 -10.77 16.26 -28.59
C SER A 585 -11.68 15.13 -29.10
N ARG A 586 -12.66 14.68 -28.31
CA ARG A 586 -13.69 13.70 -28.75
C ARG A 586 -14.58 14.29 -29.85
N LYS A 587 -15.05 15.53 -29.70
CA LYS A 587 -15.88 16.23 -30.70
C LYS A 587 -15.15 16.50 -32.01
N THR A 588 -13.85 16.78 -31.97
CA THR A 588 -13.03 16.98 -33.17
C THR A 588 -12.42 15.68 -33.70
N SER A 589 -12.81 14.52 -33.16
CA SER A 589 -12.26 13.20 -33.51
C SER A 589 -10.73 13.08 -33.39
N ALA A 590 -10.10 13.90 -32.54
CA ALA A 590 -8.69 13.76 -32.16
C ALA A 590 -8.47 12.66 -31.12
N ILE A 591 -9.55 12.26 -30.40
CA ILE A 591 -9.63 11.05 -29.58
C ILE A 591 -10.77 10.19 -30.12
N GLY A 592 -10.49 8.91 -30.34
CA GLY A 592 -11.45 7.91 -30.82
C GLY A 592 -12.55 7.61 -29.81
N ALA A 593 -13.57 6.87 -30.23
CA ALA A 593 -14.68 6.49 -29.37
C ALA A 593 -14.20 5.68 -28.16
N LEU A 594 -14.70 6.02 -26.97
CA LEU A 594 -14.43 5.23 -25.76
C LEU A 594 -14.91 3.79 -25.98
N GLU A 595 -14.06 2.84 -25.60
CA GLU A 595 -14.34 1.41 -25.66
C GLU A 595 -14.61 0.90 -24.24
N LEU A 596 -15.76 0.25 -24.03
CA LEU A 596 -16.10 -0.47 -22.81
C LEU A 596 -15.96 -1.97 -23.07
N ARG A 597 -15.04 -2.63 -22.36
CA ARG A 597 -14.83 -4.08 -22.41
C ARG A 597 -15.35 -4.73 -21.14
N VAL A 598 -16.29 -5.66 -21.29
CA VAL A 598 -16.74 -6.51 -20.17
C VAL A 598 -15.79 -7.70 -20.06
N VAL A 599 -15.26 -7.95 -18.87
CA VAL A 599 -14.37 -9.09 -18.59
C VAL A 599 -15.11 -10.18 -17.81
N LYS A 600 -14.58 -11.41 -17.85
CA LYS A 600 -15.12 -12.55 -17.09
C LYS A 600 -15.13 -12.26 -15.59
N ARG A 601 -16.11 -12.83 -14.89
CA ARG A 601 -16.10 -12.85 -13.43
C ARG A 601 -14.85 -13.57 -12.92
N GLY A 602 -14.18 -13.00 -11.93
CA GLY A 602 -12.91 -13.47 -11.37
C GLY A 602 -11.67 -12.94 -12.09
N THR A 603 -11.79 -12.08 -13.11
CA THR A 603 -10.62 -11.49 -13.78
C THR A 603 -9.79 -10.63 -12.83
N PHE A 604 -10.41 -9.79 -12.00
CA PHE A 604 -9.67 -8.99 -11.02
C PHE A 604 -9.10 -9.86 -9.88
N HIS A 605 -9.71 -11.02 -9.60
CA HIS A 605 -9.12 -12.02 -8.72
C HIS A 605 -7.84 -12.62 -9.31
N LYS A 606 -7.84 -12.97 -10.60
CA LYS A 606 -6.62 -13.43 -11.29
C LYS A 606 -5.52 -12.36 -11.30
N ILE A 607 -5.88 -11.08 -11.38
CA ILE A 607 -4.92 -9.97 -11.28
C ILE A 607 -4.28 -9.93 -9.89
N LEU A 608 -5.08 -10.08 -8.83
CA LEU A 608 -4.58 -10.21 -7.47
C LEU A 608 -3.66 -11.43 -7.32
N ASP A 609 -4.09 -12.60 -7.79
CA ASP A 609 -3.30 -13.84 -7.70
C ASP A 609 -1.98 -13.72 -8.47
N HIS A 610 -2.00 -13.07 -9.63
CA HIS A 610 -0.79 -12.77 -10.39
C HIS A 610 0.16 -11.88 -9.58
N PHE A 611 -0.34 -10.80 -8.97
CA PHE A 611 0.47 -9.92 -8.13
C PHE A 611 1.09 -10.65 -6.93
N VAL A 612 0.31 -11.51 -6.27
CA VAL A 612 0.79 -12.36 -5.17
C VAL A 612 1.84 -13.37 -5.68
N GLY A 613 1.61 -13.96 -6.84
CA GLY A 613 2.55 -14.89 -7.50
C GLY A 613 3.90 -14.25 -7.84
N LEU A 614 3.94 -12.93 -8.08
CA LEU A 614 5.17 -12.16 -8.26
C LEU A 614 5.90 -11.83 -6.94
N GLY A 615 5.38 -12.31 -5.79
CA GLY A 615 5.95 -12.06 -4.46
C GLY A 615 5.45 -10.77 -3.79
N GLY A 616 4.43 -10.12 -4.35
CA GLY A 616 3.79 -8.96 -3.74
C GLY A 616 3.07 -9.29 -2.44
N ALA A 617 3.07 -8.37 -1.48
CA ALA A 617 2.26 -8.50 -0.27
C ALA A 617 0.83 -8.02 -0.54
N VAL A 618 -0.20 -8.82 -0.22
CA VAL A 618 -1.61 -8.40 -0.39
C VAL A 618 -1.93 -7.12 0.39
N SER A 619 -1.28 -6.91 1.54
CA SER A 619 -1.34 -5.66 2.31
C SER A 619 -0.96 -4.41 1.51
N GLN A 620 -0.28 -4.56 0.37
CA GLN A 620 0.13 -3.47 -0.53
C GLN A 620 -0.62 -3.46 -1.87
N PHE A 621 -1.47 -4.45 -2.12
CA PHE A 621 -2.15 -4.57 -3.40
C PHE A 621 -3.21 -3.48 -3.57
N LYS A 622 -3.22 -2.89 -4.76
CA LYS A 622 -4.25 -1.99 -5.24
C LYS A 622 -4.50 -2.32 -6.71
N THR A 623 -5.75 -2.55 -7.09
CA THR A 623 -6.11 -2.60 -8.51
C THR A 623 -5.72 -1.27 -9.16
N PRO A 624 -4.82 -1.25 -10.16
CA PRO A 624 -4.49 -0.02 -10.86
C PRO A 624 -5.72 0.44 -11.62
N ARG A 625 -6.15 1.70 -11.46
CA ARG A 625 -7.29 2.24 -12.20
C ARG A 625 -6.92 2.68 -13.62
N CYS A 626 -5.65 2.98 -13.85
CA CYS A 626 -5.09 3.21 -15.17
C CYS A 626 -3.88 2.27 -15.37
N VAL A 627 -3.96 1.42 -16.39
CA VAL A 627 -2.89 0.50 -16.77
C VAL A 627 -2.01 1.19 -17.81
N GLY A 628 -0.79 1.53 -17.41
CA GLY A 628 0.21 2.10 -18.32
C GLY A 628 0.57 1.14 -19.45
N GLN A 629 0.96 1.70 -20.60
CA GLN A 629 1.32 0.93 -21.82
C GLN A 629 2.41 -0.12 -21.60
N ASN A 630 3.29 0.11 -20.62
CA ASN A 630 4.40 -0.78 -20.30
C ASN A 630 4.00 -1.99 -19.45
N ASN A 631 2.75 -2.07 -18.96
CA ASN A 631 2.28 -3.17 -18.13
C ASN A 631 1.58 -4.25 -18.98
N SER A 632 2.36 -4.88 -19.85
CA SER A 632 1.87 -5.84 -20.86
C SER A 632 1.15 -7.04 -20.26
N THR A 633 1.57 -7.53 -19.09
CA THR A 633 0.97 -8.71 -18.45
C THR A 633 -0.45 -8.45 -17.93
N LEU A 634 -0.70 -7.31 -17.29
CA LEU A 634 -2.05 -6.95 -16.86
C LEU A 634 -2.98 -6.76 -18.06
N LEU A 635 -2.50 -6.08 -19.11
CA LEU A 635 -3.26 -5.92 -20.35
C LEU A 635 -3.56 -7.27 -21.01
N GLN A 636 -2.64 -8.23 -20.98
CA GLN A 636 -2.87 -9.58 -21.48
C GLN A 636 -3.99 -10.30 -20.72
N ILE A 637 -3.97 -10.27 -19.38
CA ILE A 637 -5.05 -10.87 -18.57
C ILE A 637 -6.40 -10.23 -18.92
N LEU A 638 -6.46 -8.90 -18.95
CA LEU A 638 -7.67 -8.14 -19.25
C LEU A 638 -8.21 -8.40 -20.67
N CYS A 639 -7.34 -8.41 -21.67
CA CYS A 639 -7.74 -8.62 -23.07
C CYS A 639 -8.13 -10.09 -23.32
N TYR A 640 -7.46 -11.05 -22.67
CA TYR A 640 -7.79 -12.47 -22.79
C TYR A 640 -9.15 -12.81 -22.16
N ASP A 641 -9.47 -12.16 -21.03
CA ASP A 641 -10.75 -12.35 -20.36
C ASP A 641 -11.87 -11.41 -20.84
N ALA A 642 -11.60 -10.51 -21.80
CA ALA A 642 -12.63 -9.67 -22.39
C ALA A 642 -13.64 -10.53 -23.18
N VAL A 643 -14.90 -10.51 -22.76
CA VAL A 643 -15.99 -11.30 -23.38
C VAL A 643 -16.77 -10.50 -24.41
N LYS A 644 -16.98 -9.21 -24.17
CA LYS A 644 -17.71 -8.30 -25.04
C LYS A 644 -17.05 -6.93 -25.04
N SER A 645 -17.16 -6.21 -26.16
CA SER A 645 -16.67 -4.85 -26.31
C SER A 645 -17.72 -3.97 -26.97
N TYR A 646 -17.85 -2.74 -26.49
CA TYR A 646 -18.80 -1.73 -26.94
C TYR A 646 -18.06 -0.42 -27.19
N PHE A 647 -18.29 0.20 -28.35
CA PHE A 647 -17.75 1.53 -28.64
C PHE A 647 -18.83 2.58 -28.48
N SER A 648 -18.50 3.69 -27.83
CA SER A 648 -19.44 4.77 -27.58
C SER A 648 -19.93 5.41 -28.89
N THR A 649 -21.24 5.61 -28.97
CA THR A 649 -21.93 6.35 -30.03
C THR A 649 -22.34 7.76 -29.58
N ALA A 650 -21.89 8.20 -28.40
CA ALA A 650 -22.32 9.46 -27.78
C ALA A 650 -21.93 10.74 -28.54
N TYR A 651 -20.84 10.69 -29.31
CA TYR A 651 -20.27 11.81 -30.07
C TYR A 651 -20.29 11.56 -31.59
N CYS A 652 -21.01 10.52 -32.04
CA CYS A 652 -21.17 10.17 -33.45
C CYS A 652 -22.13 11.10 -34.18
#